data_AF-A0A959CHE3-F1
#
_entry.id   AF-A0A959CHE3-F1
#
_cell.length_a   1.000
_cell.length_b   1.000
_cell.length_c   1.000
_cell.angle_alpha   90.00
_cell.angle_beta   90.00
_cell.angle_gamma   90.00
#
_symmetry.space_group_name_H-M   'P 1'
#
loop_
_entity.id
_entity.type
_entity.pdbx_description
1 polymer ?
#
loop_
_entity_poly.entity_id
_entity_poly.type
_entity_poly.pdbx_seq_one_letter_code
_entity_poly.pdbx_strand_id
1 'polypeptide(L)'
;MKAKRHQTGKWLYGILFVIILPALLLAWSYGTEAIVGLPPIRDPGWGAGIGGAGLLLMLWGMYALWKYGRGLPMNAFPPPLYVRRGPYRWLRHPIYWGFGLFLAGASIFLGSASALWLVMPVAILGMAALVWGYERPDLEQRFPEIDKQVWIGLPENSDEPPGWHQRLVVLFLVTALWLPGANVYNFLLGDTAPAAQWPWPMGPAAGPALVFGISWAFFLLVPFAVTSRRELRRWGIASLAGGTLALYAAFLWPAVGGQFLPAAAYGGEGLFWNIPVFEFLALPAFMVLLAAQAYARCRSRLGILVSAAGIALAVGLAAYSEAPWLHLLSSLAVFGFAVNLRCIWAALRRAAEWVANSWKEWVFGPVRVINHGFYVGAGALIGTLIIGGLAGEAYAWAVVLFAFVSIIFSALWAQLIEGSEKLKRPYGYYGALVGILFSSLAVRAAGYDVWVVIGAFSVVMPWVQGVGRLRCLVNGCCHGAPVESEKIGIRYFHPRSRVCGISNMKGQNLHPTQLYAIIWLFFIGFIQLVFWQWGLSFSFIFGMYLILTGLGRFVEEAYRGEVQTPVRYGLRLYQWTAIASVLAGMVFTVIPVARPILAPAFGWNIVWAALVIGAFTFFAMGVDFPRSNVRFSRLV
;
A
#
# COMPACT_ATOMS: atom_id res chain seq x y z
N MET A 1 -6.18 -22.89 37.73
CA MET A 1 -6.98 -21.93 36.91
C MET A 1 -6.24 -21.29 35.74
N LYS A 2 -5.02 -20.74 35.90
CA LYS A 2 -4.24 -20.13 34.78
C LYS A 2 -3.93 -21.12 33.63
N ALA A 3 -3.55 -22.36 33.94
CA ALA A 3 -3.28 -23.40 32.92
C ALA A 3 -4.53 -23.79 32.10
N LYS A 4 -5.69 -23.97 32.73
CA LYS A 4 -6.97 -24.22 32.02
C LYS A 4 -7.36 -23.05 31.11
N ARG A 5 -7.25 -21.79 31.58
CA ARG A 5 -7.49 -20.59 30.75
C ARG A 5 -6.54 -20.51 29.55
N HIS A 6 -5.27 -20.91 29.73
CA HIS A 6 -4.29 -20.94 28.65
C HIS A 6 -4.60 -22.00 27.58
N GLN A 7 -5.11 -23.18 27.99
CA GLN A 7 -5.52 -24.23 27.07
C GLN A 7 -6.79 -23.85 26.29
N THR A 8 -7.80 -23.28 26.94
CA THR A 8 -9.01 -22.76 26.28
C THR A 8 -8.67 -21.69 25.24
N GLY A 9 -7.74 -20.78 25.55
CA GLY A 9 -7.28 -19.75 24.61
C GLY A 9 -6.68 -20.33 23.33
N LYS A 10 -5.88 -21.40 23.42
CA LYS A 10 -5.31 -22.09 22.26
C LYS A 10 -6.39 -22.74 21.38
N TRP A 11 -7.39 -23.38 21.99
CA TRP A 11 -8.50 -23.98 21.26
C TRP A 11 -9.32 -22.92 20.52
N LEU A 12 -9.71 -21.84 21.20
CA LEU A 12 -10.46 -20.74 20.58
C LEU A 12 -9.69 -20.11 19.42
N TYR A 13 -8.38 -19.90 19.61
CA TYR A 13 -7.51 -19.37 18.55
C TYR A 13 -7.39 -20.34 17.37
N GLY A 14 -7.26 -21.64 17.62
CA GLY A 14 -7.26 -22.66 16.57
C GLY A 14 -8.58 -22.67 15.78
N ILE A 15 -9.72 -22.65 16.47
CA ILE A 15 -11.06 -22.57 15.85
C ILE A 15 -11.19 -21.32 14.99
N LEU A 16 -10.70 -20.17 15.48
CA LEU A 16 -10.74 -18.91 14.74
C LEU A 16 -10.05 -19.03 13.37
N PHE A 17 -8.85 -19.59 13.30
CA PHE A 17 -8.08 -19.65 12.05
C PHE A 17 -8.42 -20.84 11.15
N VAL A 18 -8.86 -21.97 11.71
CA VAL A 18 -9.16 -23.19 10.94
C VAL A 18 -10.60 -23.22 10.46
N ILE A 19 -11.54 -22.62 11.20
CA ILE A 19 -12.98 -22.71 10.89
C ILE A 19 -13.57 -21.33 10.60
N ILE A 20 -13.48 -20.40 11.56
CA ILE A 20 -14.20 -19.12 11.47
C ILE A 20 -13.67 -18.26 10.33
N LEU A 21 -12.35 -18.07 10.24
CA LEU A 21 -11.74 -17.23 9.22
C LEU A 21 -11.98 -17.77 7.79
N PRO A 22 -11.76 -19.07 7.48
CA PRO A 22 -12.15 -19.61 6.18
C PRO A 22 -13.64 -19.46 5.87
N ALA A 23 -14.52 -19.70 6.85
CA ALA A 23 -15.97 -19.51 6.66
C ALA A 23 -16.32 -18.03 6.37
N LEU A 24 -15.68 -17.08 7.06
CA LEU A 24 -15.84 -15.64 6.80
C LEU A 24 -15.34 -15.26 5.40
N LEU A 25 -14.20 -15.77 4.97
CA LEU A 25 -13.67 -15.50 3.61
C LEU A 25 -14.59 -16.07 2.53
N LEU A 26 -15.14 -17.28 2.73
CA LEU A 26 -16.12 -17.88 1.82
C LEU A 26 -17.44 -17.09 1.79
N ALA A 27 -17.98 -16.73 2.95
CA ALA A 27 -19.19 -15.92 3.05
C ALA A 27 -19.00 -14.54 2.41
N TRP A 28 -17.82 -13.93 2.59
CA TRP A 28 -17.49 -12.64 1.99
C TRP A 28 -17.36 -12.75 0.46
N SER A 29 -16.70 -13.80 -0.05
CA SER A 29 -16.61 -14.09 -1.48
C SER A 29 -18.00 -14.26 -2.09
N TYR A 30 -18.86 -15.08 -1.47
CA TYR A 30 -20.23 -15.28 -1.92
C TYR A 30 -21.04 -13.97 -1.95
N GLY A 31 -20.96 -13.17 -0.87
CA GLY A 31 -21.69 -11.90 -0.76
C GLY A 31 -21.23 -10.81 -1.72
N THR A 32 -20.02 -10.91 -2.27
CA THR A 32 -19.45 -9.92 -3.20
C THR A 32 -19.35 -10.42 -4.63
N GLU A 33 -19.73 -11.67 -4.93
CA GLU A 33 -19.62 -12.25 -6.28
C GLU A 33 -20.42 -11.45 -7.32
N ALA A 34 -21.63 -11.00 -6.97
CA ALA A 34 -22.44 -10.17 -7.87
C ALA A 34 -21.95 -8.71 -7.99
N ILE A 35 -21.06 -8.27 -7.09
CA ILE A 35 -20.52 -6.89 -7.04
C ILE A 35 -19.20 -6.80 -7.81
N VAL A 36 -18.38 -7.85 -7.75
CA VAL A 36 -17.11 -7.93 -8.47
C VAL A 36 -17.39 -8.28 -9.94
N GLY A 37 -17.57 -7.25 -10.77
CA GLY A 37 -17.82 -7.38 -12.21
C GLY A 37 -16.62 -7.76 -13.07
N LEU A 38 -15.55 -8.30 -12.48
CA LEU A 38 -14.35 -8.75 -13.21
C LEU A 38 -14.56 -10.18 -13.76
N PRO A 39 -13.97 -10.52 -14.91
CA PRO A 39 -14.14 -11.84 -15.50
C PRO A 39 -13.57 -12.94 -14.58
N PRO A 40 -14.32 -14.03 -14.31
CA PRO A 40 -13.80 -15.18 -13.58
C PRO A 40 -12.79 -15.96 -14.43
N ILE A 41 -11.81 -16.57 -13.77
CA ILE A 41 -10.89 -17.53 -14.39
C ILE A 41 -11.25 -18.92 -13.88
N ARG A 42 -11.62 -19.83 -14.78
CA ARG A 42 -11.96 -21.21 -14.43
C ARG A 42 -11.08 -22.21 -15.17
N ASP A 43 -10.19 -22.86 -14.44
CA ASP A 43 -9.42 -24.01 -14.91
C ASP A 43 -9.26 -25.01 -13.78
N PRO A 44 -10.04 -26.10 -13.77
CA PRO A 44 -9.99 -27.09 -12.70
C PRO A 44 -8.62 -27.76 -12.56
N GLY A 45 -7.87 -27.94 -13.65
CA GLY A 45 -6.56 -28.59 -13.64
C GLY A 45 -5.51 -27.72 -12.95
N TRP A 46 -5.34 -26.49 -13.43
CA TRP A 46 -4.44 -25.52 -12.80
C TRP A 46 -4.89 -25.13 -11.40
N GLY A 47 -6.21 -24.97 -11.19
CA GLY A 47 -6.79 -24.68 -9.88
C GLY A 47 -6.47 -25.76 -8.85
N ALA A 48 -6.68 -27.04 -9.19
CA ALA A 48 -6.34 -28.16 -8.31
C ALA A 48 -4.82 -28.28 -8.08
N GLY A 49 -4.00 -28.07 -9.12
CA GLY A 49 -2.55 -28.14 -9.02
C GLY A 49 -1.96 -27.07 -8.10
N ILE A 50 -2.32 -25.79 -8.32
CA ILE A 50 -1.88 -24.65 -7.51
C ILE A 50 -2.42 -24.78 -6.09
N GLY A 51 -3.71 -25.12 -5.96
CA GLY A 51 -4.39 -25.27 -4.67
C GLY A 51 -3.76 -26.38 -3.83
N GLY A 52 -3.53 -27.55 -4.43
CA GLY A 52 -2.89 -28.69 -3.79
C GLY A 52 -1.45 -28.40 -3.38
N ALA A 53 -0.65 -27.77 -4.24
CA ALA A 53 0.71 -27.37 -3.90
C ALA A 53 0.74 -26.37 -2.73
N GLY A 54 -0.18 -25.40 -2.72
CA GLY A 54 -0.35 -24.45 -1.62
C GLY A 54 -0.70 -25.14 -0.30
N LEU A 55 -1.67 -26.06 -0.32
CA LEU A 55 -2.08 -26.84 0.84
C LEU A 55 -0.92 -27.70 1.40
N LEU A 56 -0.18 -28.38 0.52
CA LEU A 56 0.98 -29.19 0.92
C LEU A 56 2.08 -28.33 1.56
N LEU A 57 2.40 -27.18 0.98
CA LEU A 57 3.38 -26.24 1.55
C LEU A 57 2.92 -25.72 2.93
N MET A 58 1.63 -25.41 3.07
CA MET A 58 1.04 -24.98 4.33
C MET A 58 1.17 -26.06 5.41
N LEU A 59 0.74 -27.29 5.12
CA LEU A 59 0.82 -28.42 6.05
C LEU A 59 2.26 -28.76 6.41
N TRP A 60 3.20 -28.69 5.45
CA TRP A 60 4.62 -28.90 5.71
C TRP A 60 5.20 -27.84 6.64
N GLY A 61 4.79 -26.58 6.48
CA GLY A 61 5.14 -25.49 7.39
C GLY A 61 4.61 -25.71 8.80
N MET A 62 3.33 -26.08 8.93
CA MET A 62 2.70 -26.37 10.22
C MET A 62 3.41 -27.54 10.93
N TYR A 63 3.70 -28.62 10.21
CA TYR A 63 4.45 -29.76 10.74
C TYR A 63 5.86 -29.37 11.19
N ALA A 64 6.57 -28.54 10.42
CA ALA A 64 7.91 -28.09 10.78
C ALA A 64 7.92 -27.23 12.05
N LEU A 65 6.94 -26.35 12.25
CA LEU A 65 6.79 -25.60 13.49
C LEU A 65 6.48 -26.51 14.68
N TRP A 66 5.57 -27.48 14.50
CA TRP A 66 5.23 -28.43 15.53
C TRP A 66 6.43 -29.29 15.95
N LYS A 67 7.13 -29.89 14.99
CA LYS A 67 8.25 -30.80 15.24
C LYS A 67 9.52 -30.10 15.73
N TYR A 68 9.94 -29.03 15.05
CA TYR A 68 11.22 -28.38 15.33
C TYR A 68 11.08 -27.18 16.27
N GLY A 69 9.95 -26.47 16.20
CA GLY A 69 9.66 -25.32 17.06
C GLY A 69 9.11 -25.72 18.44
N ARG A 70 8.65 -26.97 18.58
CA ARG A 70 7.96 -27.51 19.78
C ARG A 70 6.70 -26.73 20.15
N GLY A 71 5.99 -26.20 19.16
CA GLY A 71 4.76 -25.44 19.35
C GLY A 71 3.87 -25.45 18.11
N LEU A 72 2.59 -25.15 18.29
CA LEU A 72 1.63 -25.05 17.18
C LEU A 72 1.87 -23.77 16.38
N PRO A 73 1.43 -23.73 15.10
CA PRO A 73 1.52 -22.54 14.24
C PRO A 73 0.51 -21.46 14.67
N MET A 74 0.65 -20.93 15.87
CA MET A 74 -0.27 -19.95 16.46
C MET A 74 0.53 -18.72 16.87
N ASN A 75 0.34 -17.57 16.22
CA ASN A 75 1.15 -16.40 16.54
C ASN A 75 0.86 -15.80 17.93
N ALA A 76 -0.35 -15.99 18.46
CA ALA A 76 -0.68 -15.63 19.83
C ALA A 76 -0.06 -16.59 20.86
N PHE A 77 0.36 -17.78 20.42
CA PHE A 77 0.99 -18.81 21.25
C PHE A 77 2.21 -19.38 20.51
N PRO A 78 3.20 -18.53 20.20
CA PRO A 78 4.20 -18.87 19.21
C PRO A 78 5.14 -19.97 19.73
N PRO A 79 5.72 -20.78 18.82
CA PRO A 79 6.67 -21.82 19.20
C PRO A 79 7.86 -21.25 19.98
N PRO A 80 8.34 -21.92 21.05
CA PRO A 80 9.43 -21.42 21.88
C PRO A 80 10.79 -21.39 21.15
N LEU A 81 10.99 -22.24 20.15
CA LEU A 81 12.25 -22.36 19.41
C LEU A 81 12.13 -21.81 18.00
N TYR A 82 13.18 -21.12 17.55
CA TYR A 82 13.27 -20.61 16.18
C TYR A 82 13.49 -21.76 15.18
N VAL A 83 12.68 -21.81 14.12
CA VAL A 83 12.70 -22.91 13.15
C VAL A 83 13.34 -22.47 11.84
N ARG A 84 14.37 -23.23 11.42
CA ARG A 84 15.06 -23.06 10.11
C ARG A 84 15.10 -24.34 9.26
N ARG A 85 14.46 -25.41 9.73
CA ARG A 85 14.45 -26.71 9.06
C ARG A 85 13.17 -26.87 8.24
N GLY A 86 13.20 -27.77 7.26
CA GLY A 86 12.07 -28.00 6.36
C GLY A 86 11.80 -26.78 5.46
N PRO A 87 10.54 -26.34 5.28
CA PRO A 87 10.21 -25.25 4.37
C PRO A 87 10.72 -23.89 4.87
N TYR A 88 11.00 -23.75 6.17
CA TYR A 88 11.58 -22.53 6.76
C TYR A 88 13.04 -22.28 6.36
N ARG A 89 13.70 -23.25 5.72
CA ARG A 89 15.00 -23.03 5.05
C ARG A 89 14.83 -22.20 3.78
N TRP A 90 13.68 -22.36 3.11
CA TRP A 90 13.37 -21.79 1.81
C TRP A 90 12.67 -20.45 1.93
N LEU A 91 11.64 -20.38 2.77
CA LEU A 91 10.77 -19.23 2.94
C LEU A 91 10.71 -18.83 4.42
N ARG A 92 10.59 -17.54 4.71
CA ARG A 92 10.36 -17.07 6.09
C ARG A 92 8.96 -17.43 6.60
N HIS A 93 7.97 -17.42 5.71
CA HIS A 93 6.55 -17.62 6.05
C HIS A 93 5.89 -18.64 5.11
N PRO A 94 6.33 -19.91 5.09
CA PRO A 94 5.82 -20.92 4.16
C PRO A 94 4.31 -21.20 4.34
N ILE A 95 3.79 -21.08 5.57
CA ILE A 95 2.35 -21.26 5.84
C ILE A 95 1.52 -20.19 5.10
N TYR A 96 1.93 -18.92 5.15
CA TYR A 96 1.22 -17.83 4.47
C TYR A 96 1.36 -17.90 2.94
N TRP A 97 2.54 -18.28 2.43
CA TRP A 97 2.70 -18.57 1.00
C TRP A 97 1.80 -19.73 0.56
N GLY A 98 1.76 -20.81 1.34
CA GLY A 98 0.90 -21.96 1.07
C GLY A 98 -0.59 -21.61 1.08
N PHE A 99 -1.04 -20.83 2.07
CA PHE A 99 -2.43 -20.38 2.14
C PHE A 99 -2.81 -19.44 0.99
N GLY A 100 -1.92 -18.50 0.60
CA GLY A 100 -2.15 -17.63 -0.55
C GLY A 100 -2.29 -18.41 -1.86
N LEU A 101 -1.41 -19.40 -2.10
CA LEU A 101 -1.52 -20.30 -3.25
C LEU A 101 -2.78 -21.17 -3.19
N PHE A 102 -3.16 -21.66 -2.00
CA PHE A 102 -4.39 -22.41 -1.81
C PHE A 102 -5.61 -21.56 -2.20
N LEU A 103 -5.70 -20.31 -1.74
CA LEU A 103 -6.77 -19.39 -2.11
C LEU A 103 -6.79 -19.12 -3.61
N ALA A 104 -5.64 -18.90 -4.25
CA ALA A 104 -5.55 -18.70 -5.69
C ALA A 104 -6.08 -19.93 -6.46
N GLY A 105 -5.59 -21.12 -6.12
CA GLY A 105 -6.00 -22.37 -6.76
C GLY A 105 -7.48 -22.69 -6.53
N ALA A 106 -8.00 -22.51 -5.31
CA ALA A 106 -9.41 -22.71 -5.00
C ALA A 106 -10.31 -21.74 -5.77
N SER A 107 -9.90 -20.47 -5.89
CA SER A 107 -10.65 -19.46 -6.66
C SER A 107 -10.73 -19.83 -8.14
N ILE A 108 -9.62 -20.26 -8.74
CA ILE A 108 -9.54 -20.70 -10.15
C ILE A 108 -10.31 -22.01 -10.36
N PHE A 109 -10.27 -22.93 -9.40
CA PHE A 109 -10.99 -24.20 -9.48
C PHE A 109 -12.50 -23.98 -9.47
N LEU A 110 -12.98 -23.11 -8.57
CA LEU A 110 -14.40 -22.77 -8.42
C LEU A 110 -14.88 -21.79 -9.50
N GLY A 111 -13.97 -21.03 -10.13
CA GLY A 111 -14.32 -19.99 -11.09
C GLY A 111 -14.99 -18.78 -10.44
N SER A 112 -14.64 -18.43 -9.20
CA SER A 112 -15.19 -17.26 -8.50
C SER A 112 -14.35 -16.02 -8.77
N ALA A 113 -14.98 -14.99 -9.34
CA ALA A 113 -14.35 -13.71 -9.61
C ALA A 113 -14.05 -12.97 -8.30
N SER A 114 -14.98 -12.98 -7.34
CA SER A 114 -14.75 -12.32 -6.06
C SER A 114 -13.62 -12.99 -5.27
N ALA A 115 -13.59 -14.33 -5.22
CA ALA A 115 -12.53 -15.04 -4.51
C ALA A 115 -11.14 -14.69 -5.05
N LEU A 116 -11.01 -14.65 -6.38
CA LEU A 116 -9.74 -14.40 -7.07
C LEU A 116 -9.29 -12.93 -7.00
N TRP A 117 -10.19 -11.99 -7.30
CA TRP A 117 -9.81 -10.59 -7.51
C TRP A 117 -9.94 -9.70 -6.26
N LEU A 118 -10.75 -10.11 -5.28
CA LEU A 118 -11.00 -9.34 -4.06
C LEU A 118 -10.50 -10.05 -2.81
N VAL A 119 -11.04 -11.24 -2.53
CA VAL A 119 -10.81 -11.91 -1.25
C VAL A 119 -9.37 -12.40 -1.12
N MET A 120 -8.81 -13.05 -2.15
CA MET A 120 -7.43 -13.53 -2.12
C MET A 120 -6.42 -12.39 -1.95
N PRO A 121 -6.42 -11.30 -2.74
CA PRO A 121 -5.46 -10.22 -2.56
C PRO A 121 -5.58 -9.54 -1.19
N VAL A 122 -6.80 -9.30 -0.70
CA VAL A 122 -7.01 -8.71 0.63
C VAL A 122 -6.55 -9.66 1.74
N ALA A 123 -6.79 -10.97 1.62
CA ALA A 123 -6.30 -11.96 2.58
C ALA A 123 -4.76 -12.00 2.60
N ILE A 124 -4.10 -11.92 1.45
CA ILE A 124 -2.63 -11.84 1.34
C ILE A 124 -2.11 -10.55 2.02
N LEU A 125 -2.76 -9.41 1.77
CA LEU A 125 -2.43 -8.16 2.45
C LEU A 125 -2.68 -8.24 3.97
N GLY A 126 -3.72 -8.96 4.39
CA GLY A 126 -4.01 -9.28 5.79
C GLY A 126 -2.89 -10.08 6.45
N MET A 127 -2.42 -11.13 5.80
CA MET A 127 -1.27 -11.93 6.27
C MET A 127 0.00 -11.07 6.31
N ALA A 128 0.26 -10.25 5.30
CA ALA A 128 1.40 -9.34 5.30
C ALA A 128 1.31 -8.32 6.46
N ALA A 129 0.13 -7.75 6.71
CA ALA A 129 -0.09 -6.84 7.82
C ALA A 129 0.12 -7.52 9.18
N LEU A 130 -0.32 -8.78 9.32
CA LEU A 130 -0.09 -9.59 10.52
C LEU A 130 1.40 -9.88 10.76
N VAL A 131 2.14 -10.21 9.69
CA VAL A 131 3.59 -10.41 9.75
C VAL A 131 4.29 -9.13 10.19
N TRP A 132 4.05 -8.02 9.50
CA TRP A 132 4.78 -6.77 9.76
C TRP A 132 4.29 -6.03 11.01
N GLY A 133 3.02 -6.20 11.40
CA GLY A 133 2.42 -5.53 12.54
C GLY A 133 2.46 -6.33 13.85
N TYR A 134 2.81 -7.61 13.81
CA TYR A 134 2.82 -8.44 15.01
C TYR A 134 3.94 -9.48 15.04
N GLU A 135 3.99 -10.40 14.06
CA GLU A 135 4.92 -11.54 14.16
C GLU A 135 6.38 -11.15 14.04
N ARG A 136 6.71 -10.28 13.09
CA ARG A 136 8.09 -9.86 12.86
C ARG A 136 8.65 -9.08 14.05
N PRO A 137 7.96 -8.05 14.60
CA PRO A 137 8.40 -7.40 15.83
C PRO A 137 8.57 -8.38 17.01
N ASP A 138 7.67 -9.34 17.20
CA ASP A 138 7.80 -10.38 18.25
C ASP A 138 9.05 -11.26 18.02
N LEU A 139 9.27 -11.70 16.78
CA LEU A 139 10.43 -12.52 16.43
C LEU A 139 11.74 -11.76 16.58
N GLU A 140 11.80 -10.47 16.20
CA GLU A 140 12.98 -9.60 16.37
C GLU A 140 13.34 -9.44 17.85
N GLN A 141 12.34 -9.34 18.74
CA GLN A 141 12.56 -9.25 20.19
C GLN A 141 13.04 -10.57 20.80
N ARG A 142 12.54 -11.71 20.31
CA ARG A 142 12.81 -13.02 20.91
C ARG A 142 14.03 -13.73 20.34
N PHE A 143 14.37 -13.46 19.08
CA PHE A 143 15.38 -14.20 18.35
C PHE A 143 16.30 -13.25 17.56
N PRO A 144 17.51 -12.96 18.05
CA PRO A 144 18.52 -12.19 17.33
C PRO A 144 18.90 -12.79 15.96
N GLU A 145 18.62 -14.08 15.81
CA GLU A 145 18.87 -14.86 14.61
C GLU A 145 17.97 -14.52 13.41
N ILE A 146 16.88 -13.76 13.59
CA ILE A 146 15.88 -13.50 12.52
C ILE A 146 16.48 -12.91 11.22
N ASP A 147 17.63 -12.24 11.31
CA ASP A 147 18.25 -11.56 10.19
C ASP A 147 18.98 -12.49 9.20
N LYS A 148 19.22 -13.76 9.55
CA LYS A 148 19.91 -14.67 8.61
C LYS A 148 19.09 -14.90 7.33
N GLN A 149 19.80 -15.01 6.22
CA GLN A 149 19.21 -15.18 4.89
C GLN A 149 18.47 -16.53 4.76
N VAL A 150 17.32 -16.52 4.09
CA VAL A 150 16.61 -17.73 3.61
C VAL A 150 17.00 -18.02 2.16
N TRP A 151 16.79 -19.25 1.69
CA TRP A 151 17.13 -19.63 0.31
C TRP A 151 16.40 -18.78 -0.74
N ILE A 152 15.09 -18.57 -0.60
CA ILE A 152 14.30 -17.68 -1.47
C ILE A 152 14.25 -16.30 -0.82
N GLY A 153 15.29 -15.49 -1.10
CA GLY A 153 15.39 -14.13 -0.61
C GLY A 153 16.48 -13.35 -1.32
N LEU A 154 16.39 -12.02 -1.25
CA LEU A 154 17.42 -11.14 -1.80
C LEU A 154 18.76 -11.36 -1.08
N PRO A 155 19.88 -11.39 -1.81
CA PRO A 155 21.21 -11.61 -1.23
C PRO A 155 21.58 -10.51 -0.24
N GLU A 156 22.40 -10.84 0.75
CA GLU A 156 22.96 -9.86 1.68
C GLU A 156 23.71 -8.74 0.95
N ASN A 157 23.77 -7.56 1.56
CA ASN A 157 24.46 -6.42 0.98
C ASN A 157 25.97 -6.48 1.26
N SER A 158 26.69 -7.31 0.49
CA SER A 158 28.14 -7.47 0.57
C SER A 158 28.82 -7.33 -0.80
N ASP A 159 30.13 -7.10 -0.79
CA ASP A 159 30.96 -7.03 -2.01
C ASP A 159 31.45 -8.41 -2.49
N GLU A 160 31.06 -9.49 -1.80
CA GLU A 160 31.38 -10.86 -2.21
C GLU A 160 30.68 -11.26 -3.52
N PRO A 161 31.25 -12.20 -4.29
CA PRO A 161 30.60 -12.70 -5.48
C PRO A 161 29.28 -13.43 -5.16
N PRO A 162 28.23 -13.23 -5.99
CA PRO A 162 26.97 -13.92 -5.80
C PRO A 162 27.08 -15.38 -6.26
N GLY A 163 26.61 -16.28 -5.40
CA GLY A 163 26.53 -17.71 -5.73
C GLY A 163 25.49 -17.98 -6.82
N TRP A 164 25.63 -19.10 -7.54
CA TRP A 164 24.72 -19.48 -8.64
C TRP A 164 23.25 -19.50 -8.20
N HIS A 165 22.96 -20.01 -7.00
CA HIS A 165 21.60 -20.06 -6.45
C HIS A 165 21.01 -18.65 -6.23
N GLN A 166 21.79 -17.68 -5.74
CA GLN A 166 21.34 -16.30 -5.53
C GLN A 166 20.96 -15.63 -6.85
N ARG A 167 21.73 -15.90 -7.91
CA ARG A 167 21.47 -15.39 -9.27
C ARG A 167 20.13 -15.89 -9.79
N LEU A 168 19.87 -17.19 -9.67
CA LEU A 168 18.59 -17.80 -10.07
C LEU A 168 17.41 -17.34 -9.21
N VAL A 169 17.60 -17.21 -7.89
CA VAL A 169 16.52 -16.75 -6.98
C VAL A 169 16.13 -15.31 -7.28
N VAL A 170 17.07 -14.40 -7.48
CA VAL A 170 16.73 -13.01 -7.81
C VAL A 170 16.04 -12.93 -9.17
N LEU A 171 16.48 -13.71 -10.14
CA LEU A 171 15.80 -13.82 -11.44
C LEU A 171 14.36 -14.30 -11.28
N PHE A 172 14.15 -15.39 -10.53
CA PHE A 172 12.83 -15.95 -10.23
C PHE A 172 11.93 -14.93 -9.54
N LEU A 173 12.41 -14.21 -8.52
CA LEU A 173 11.59 -13.21 -7.81
C LEU A 173 11.11 -12.11 -8.76
N VAL A 174 11.99 -11.64 -9.65
CA VAL A 174 11.67 -10.58 -10.60
C VAL A 174 10.66 -11.06 -11.66
N THR A 175 10.87 -12.25 -12.23
CA THR A 175 9.97 -12.79 -13.25
C THR A 175 8.64 -13.29 -12.66
N ALA A 176 8.63 -13.82 -11.44
CA ALA A 176 7.42 -14.24 -10.74
C ALA A 176 6.51 -13.08 -10.32
N LEU A 177 7.06 -11.87 -10.16
CA LEU A 177 6.25 -10.65 -10.04
C LEU A 177 5.71 -10.23 -11.41
N TRP A 178 6.60 -10.12 -12.40
CA TRP A 178 6.29 -9.48 -13.66
C TRP A 178 5.36 -10.32 -14.55
N LEU A 179 5.69 -11.58 -14.81
CA LEU A 179 4.94 -12.39 -15.77
C LEU A 179 3.47 -12.56 -15.35
N PRO A 180 3.13 -12.97 -14.11
CA PRO A 180 1.73 -13.06 -13.71
C PRO A 180 1.05 -11.69 -13.74
N GLY A 181 1.73 -10.63 -13.26
CA GLY A 181 1.15 -9.29 -13.22
C GLY A 181 0.83 -8.72 -14.60
N ALA A 182 1.75 -8.86 -15.56
CA ALA A 182 1.58 -8.38 -16.93
C ALA A 182 0.48 -9.16 -17.66
N ASN A 183 0.39 -10.47 -17.42
CA ASN A 183 -0.67 -11.31 -18.00
C ASN A 183 -2.04 -11.02 -17.37
N VAL A 184 -2.12 -10.77 -16.07
CA VAL A 184 -3.36 -10.30 -15.42
C VAL A 184 -3.78 -8.94 -15.98
N TYR A 185 -2.83 -8.02 -16.18
CA TYR A 185 -3.12 -6.75 -16.84
C TYR A 185 -3.66 -6.98 -18.26
N ASN A 186 -2.99 -7.79 -19.07
CA ASN A 186 -3.44 -8.08 -20.44
C ASN A 186 -4.86 -8.69 -20.46
N PHE A 187 -5.11 -9.68 -19.60
CA PHE A 187 -6.42 -10.34 -19.49
C PHE A 187 -7.56 -9.37 -19.11
N LEU A 188 -7.29 -8.38 -18.26
CA LEU A 188 -8.33 -7.47 -17.77
C LEU A 188 -8.47 -6.21 -18.62
N LEU A 189 -7.37 -5.72 -19.19
CA LEU A 189 -7.24 -4.35 -19.72
C LEU A 189 -6.37 -4.25 -20.99
N GLY A 190 -5.98 -5.37 -21.59
CA GLY A 190 -5.09 -5.42 -22.76
C GLY A 190 -5.61 -4.64 -23.96
N ASP A 191 -6.93 -4.64 -24.17
CA ASP A 191 -7.60 -3.93 -25.28
C ASP A 191 -7.75 -2.41 -25.05
N THR A 192 -7.17 -1.85 -23.99
CA THR A 192 -7.32 -0.42 -23.70
C THR A 192 -6.55 0.43 -24.70
N ALA A 193 -7.28 1.26 -25.46
CA ALA A 193 -6.69 2.21 -26.38
C ALA A 193 -5.73 3.19 -25.66
N PRO A 194 -4.60 3.56 -26.31
CA PRO A 194 -3.68 4.55 -25.78
C PRO A 194 -4.33 5.94 -25.63
N ALA A 195 -3.86 6.69 -24.64
CA ALA A 195 -4.32 8.07 -24.40
C ALA A 195 -3.90 9.03 -25.52
N ALA A 196 -2.82 8.72 -26.23
CA ALA A 196 -2.31 9.48 -27.35
C ALA A 196 -1.47 8.59 -28.27
N GLN A 197 -1.59 8.82 -29.57
CA GLN A 197 -0.77 8.18 -30.61
C GLN A 197 -0.05 9.26 -31.40
N TRP A 198 1.28 9.23 -31.39
CA TRP A 198 2.11 10.15 -32.15
C TRP A 198 2.92 9.39 -33.19
N PRO A 199 3.19 10.00 -34.36
CA PRO A 199 4.03 9.38 -35.39
C PRO A 199 5.37 8.92 -34.80
N TRP A 200 5.70 7.66 -35.05
CA TRP A 200 6.97 7.08 -34.65
C TRP A 200 7.93 7.15 -35.84
N PRO A 201 9.08 7.86 -35.73
CA PRO A 201 9.92 8.20 -36.88
C PRO A 201 10.71 7.02 -37.45
N MET A 202 10.72 5.86 -36.77
CA MET A 202 11.50 4.69 -37.15
C MET A 202 10.59 3.46 -37.26
N GLY A 203 10.55 2.77 -38.39
CA GLY A 203 9.88 1.46 -38.45
C GLY A 203 10.59 0.38 -37.62
N PRO A 204 9.95 -0.76 -37.33
CA PRO A 204 10.62 -1.90 -36.71
C PRO A 204 11.80 -2.36 -37.56
N ALA A 205 13.00 -2.36 -36.99
CA ALA A 205 14.25 -2.62 -37.71
C ALA A 205 14.57 -4.12 -37.91
N ALA A 206 13.81 -5.01 -37.27
CA ALA A 206 14.01 -6.46 -37.31
C ALA A 206 12.65 -7.18 -37.19
N GLY A 207 12.64 -8.51 -37.19
CA GLY A 207 11.41 -9.25 -36.86
C GLY A 207 11.09 -9.13 -35.35
N PRO A 208 9.81 -9.06 -34.96
CA PRO A 208 9.40 -8.96 -33.55
C PRO A 208 10.02 -10.09 -32.71
N ALA A 209 9.99 -11.34 -33.21
CA ALA A 209 10.56 -12.51 -32.54
C ALA A 209 12.02 -12.31 -32.12
N LEU A 210 12.83 -11.71 -32.99
CA LEU A 210 14.25 -11.46 -32.73
C LEU A 210 14.41 -10.38 -31.65
N VAL A 211 13.66 -9.28 -31.73
CA VAL A 211 13.75 -8.18 -30.76
C VAL A 211 13.29 -8.62 -29.37
N PHE A 212 12.16 -9.32 -29.27
CA PHE A 212 11.68 -9.87 -28.00
C PHE A 212 12.65 -10.91 -27.43
N GLY A 213 13.14 -11.84 -28.26
CA GLY A 213 14.10 -12.87 -27.85
C GLY A 213 15.41 -12.29 -27.33
N ILE A 214 16.00 -11.32 -28.05
CA ILE A 214 17.22 -10.63 -27.61
C ILE A 214 16.96 -9.81 -26.34
N SER A 215 15.79 -9.16 -26.20
CA SER A 215 15.42 -8.40 -25.00
C SER A 215 15.36 -9.27 -23.75
N TRP A 216 14.75 -10.45 -23.85
CA TRP A 216 14.77 -11.43 -22.77
C TRP A 216 16.17 -11.95 -22.50
N ALA A 217 16.93 -12.37 -23.51
CA ALA A 217 18.30 -12.82 -23.31
C ALA A 217 19.15 -11.75 -22.59
N PHE A 218 19.05 -10.50 -23.04
CA PHE A 218 19.73 -9.36 -22.46
C PHE A 218 19.37 -9.14 -20.98
N PHE A 219 18.10 -9.31 -20.62
CA PHE A 219 17.62 -9.17 -19.25
C PHE A 219 18.01 -10.36 -18.35
N LEU A 220 17.82 -11.60 -18.84
CA LEU A 220 18.07 -12.83 -18.09
C LEU A 220 19.57 -13.07 -17.82
N LEU A 221 20.46 -12.47 -18.61
CA LEU A 221 21.91 -12.57 -18.43
C LEU A 221 22.48 -11.63 -17.36
N VAL A 222 21.70 -10.64 -16.87
CA VAL A 222 22.18 -9.66 -15.87
C VAL A 222 22.71 -10.34 -14.60
N PRO A 223 22.00 -11.31 -13.98
CA PRO A 223 22.49 -11.97 -12.78
C PRO A 223 23.83 -12.67 -12.99
N PHE A 224 24.19 -13.03 -14.23
CA PHE A 224 25.46 -13.70 -14.58
C PHE A 224 26.59 -12.71 -14.87
N ALA A 225 26.26 -11.49 -15.30
CA ALA A 225 27.24 -10.43 -15.54
C ALA A 225 27.66 -9.65 -14.30
N VAL A 226 26.80 -9.54 -13.28
CA VAL A 226 27.13 -8.82 -12.04
C VAL A 226 28.16 -9.59 -11.20
N THR A 227 29.11 -8.85 -10.63
CA THR A 227 30.26 -9.42 -9.91
C THR A 227 30.10 -9.44 -8.39
N SER A 228 29.14 -8.70 -7.81
CA SER A 228 28.93 -8.62 -6.35
C SER A 228 27.48 -8.85 -5.95
N ARG A 229 27.28 -9.40 -4.73
CA ARG A 229 25.95 -9.54 -4.12
C ARG A 229 25.24 -8.20 -3.96
N ARG A 230 25.97 -7.14 -3.68
CA ARG A 230 25.48 -5.76 -3.63
C ARG A 230 24.81 -5.33 -4.92
N GLU A 231 25.45 -5.52 -6.08
CA GLU A 231 24.87 -5.13 -7.36
C GLU A 231 23.72 -6.06 -7.78
N LEU A 232 23.82 -7.37 -7.53
CA LEU A 232 22.70 -8.29 -7.75
C LEU A 232 21.47 -7.91 -6.91
N ARG A 233 21.67 -7.61 -5.62
CA ARG A 233 20.63 -7.11 -4.70
C ARG A 233 20.03 -5.81 -5.23
N ARG A 234 20.88 -4.88 -5.68
CA ARG A 234 20.44 -3.56 -6.17
C ARG A 234 19.59 -3.68 -7.43
N TRP A 235 20.04 -4.49 -8.40
CA TRP A 235 19.27 -4.78 -9.60
C TRP A 235 17.95 -5.47 -9.26
N GLY A 236 17.97 -6.50 -8.40
CA GLY A 236 16.75 -7.19 -7.97
C GLY A 236 15.73 -6.27 -7.29
N ILE A 237 16.17 -5.40 -6.37
CA ILE A 237 15.29 -4.41 -5.73
C ILE A 237 14.73 -3.42 -6.75
N ALA A 238 15.57 -2.91 -7.67
CA ALA A 238 15.14 -1.96 -8.68
C ALA A 238 14.11 -2.59 -9.64
N SER A 239 14.34 -3.83 -10.09
CA SER A 239 13.42 -4.56 -10.95
C SER A 239 12.10 -4.89 -10.26
N LEU A 240 12.11 -5.30 -8.99
CA LEU A 240 10.89 -5.56 -8.22
C LEU A 240 10.08 -4.28 -7.97
N ALA A 241 10.74 -3.20 -7.55
CA ALA A 241 10.07 -1.92 -7.29
C ALA A 241 9.58 -1.26 -8.58
N GLY A 242 10.38 -1.30 -9.66
CA GLY A 242 10.00 -0.82 -10.98
C GLY A 242 8.85 -1.64 -11.57
N GLY A 243 8.90 -2.97 -11.48
CA GLY A 243 7.80 -3.86 -11.89
C GLY A 243 6.52 -3.58 -11.12
N THR A 244 6.60 -3.41 -9.79
CA THR A 244 5.44 -3.04 -8.97
C THR A 244 4.86 -1.70 -9.40
N LEU A 245 5.69 -0.68 -9.61
CA LEU A 245 5.23 0.64 -10.04
C LEU A 245 4.63 0.60 -11.45
N ALA A 246 5.24 -0.14 -12.38
CA ALA A 246 4.75 -0.28 -13.75
C ALA A 246 3.38 -0.96 -13.79
N LEU A 247 3.22 -2.09 -13.09
CA LEU A 247 1.94 -2.77 -12.96
C LEU A 247 0.90 -1.86 -12.31
N TYR A 248 1.27 -1.19 -11.23
CA TYR A 248 0.39 -0.25 -10.54
C TYR A 248 -0.07 0.91 -11.46
N ALA A 249 0.87 1.51 -12.21
CA ALA A 249 0.55 2.56 -13.17
C ALA A 249 -0.33 2.04 -14.32
N ALA A 250 -0.11 0.81 -14.76
CA ALA A 250 -0.93 0.16 -15.80
C ALA A 250 -2.38 -0.06 -15.32
N PHE A 251 -2.61 -0.51 -14.09
CA PHE A 251 -3.97 -0.61 -13.55
C PHE A 251 -4.62 0.74 -13.26
N LEU A 252 -3.82 1.74 -12.84
CA LEU A 252 -4.32 3.07 -12.49
C LEU A 252 -4.66 3.92 -13.72
N TRP A 253 -3.83 3.85 -14.76
CA TRP A 253 -4.02 4.57 -16.03
C TRP A 253 -3.66 3.66 -17.21
N PRO A 254 -4.54 2.71 -17.60
CA PRO A 254 -4.24 1.72 -18.64
C PRO A 254 -3.81 2.34 -19.98
N ALA A 255 -4.48 3.44 -20.36
CA ALA A 255 -4.19 4.21 -21.56
C ALA A 255 -2.78 4.84 -21.60
N VAL A 256 -2.05 4.87 -20.48
CA VAL A 256 -0.68 5.41 -20.37
C VAL A 256 0.31 4.36 -19.88
N GLY A 257 0.02 3.71 -18.76
CA GLY A 257 0.91 2.74 -18.10
C GLY A 257 0.89 1.34 -18.72
N GLY A 258 -0.16 1.02 -19.48
CA GLY A 258 -0.36 -0.28 -20.12
C GLY A 258 0.32 -0.47 -21.48
N GLN A 259 1.02 0.56 -21.97
CA GLN A 259 1.52 0.62 -23.34
C GLN A 259 2.78 -0.23 -23.58
N PHE A 260 3.04 -1.24 -22.73
CA PHE A 260 4.16 -2.17 -22.88
C PHE A 260 3.81 -3.46 -23.63
N LEU A 261 2.52 -3.69 -23.89
CA LEU A 261 2.07 -4.81 -24.71
C LEU A 261 2.42 -4.57 -26.18
N PRO A 262 2.77 -5.62 -26.94
CA PRO A 262 2.92 -5.51 -28.38
C PRO A 262 1.60 -5.12 -29.04
N ALA A 263 1.68 -4.40 -30.15
CA ALA A 263 0.54 -4.10 -31.00
C ALA A 263 -0.08 -5.39 -31.55
N ALA A 264 -1.39 -5.41 -31.75
CA ALA A 264 -2.13 -6.60 -32.16
C ALA A 264 -1.60 -7.18 -33.49
N ALA A 265 -1.08 -6.32 -34.37
CA ALA A 265 -0.44 -6.69 -35.64
C ALA A 265 0.80 -7.58 -35.49
N TYR A 266 1.39 -7.64 -34.29
CA TYR A 266 2.57 -8.45 -33.97
C TYR A 266 2.24 -9.66 -33.09
N GLY A 267 0.96 -9.96 -32.84
CA GLY A 267 0.53 -11.14 -32.11
C GLY A 267 0.92 -12.44 -32.83
N GLY A 268 1.48 -13.41 -32.09
CA GLY A 268 1.73 -14.78 -32.56
C GLY A 268 0.63 -15.77 -32.13
N GLU A 269 0.78 -17.05 -32.48
CA GLU A 269 -0.10 -18.11 -31.98
C GLU A 269 -0.15 -18.15 -30.45
N GLY A 270 -1.30 -18.49 -29.87
CA GLY A 270 -1.52 -18.46 -28.42
C GLY A 270 -0.77 -19.59 -27.70
N LEU A 271 -0.02 -19.27 -26.64
CA LEU A 271 0.80 -20.25 -25.90
C LEU A 271 0.22 -20.65 -24.53
N PHE A 272 -0.68 -19.85 -23.96
CA PHE A 272 -1.36 -20.13 -22.69
C PHE A 272 -2.65 -19.31 -22.62
N TRP A 273 -3.81 -19.92 -22.33
CA TRP A 273 -5.11 -19.21 -22.34
C TRP A 273 -5.42 -18.47 -23.66
N ASN A 274 -4.88 -18.96 -24.79
CA ASN A 274 -4.91 -18.29 -26.10
C ASN A 274 -4.21 -16.92 -26.16
N ILE A 275 -3.41 -16.55 -25.15
CA ILE A 275 -2.59 -15.33 -25.17
C ILE A 275 -1.41 -15.53 -26.14
N PRO A 276 -1.23 -14.64 -27.13
CA PRO A 276 -0.08 -14.66 -28.03
C PRO A 276 1.26 -14.71 -27.30
N VAL A 277 2.22 -15.48 -27.80
CA VAL A 277 3.56 -15.67 -27.17
C VAL A 277 4.21 -14.34 -26.77
N PHE A 278 4.16 -13.32 -27.63
CA PHE A 278 4.81 -12.04 -27.39
C PHE A 278 4.10 -11.18 -26.34
N GLU A 279 2.79 -11.33 -26.19
CA GLU A 279 2.05 -10.69 -25.11
C GLU A 279 2.31 -11.39 -23.77
N PHE A 280 2.33 -12.72 -23.78
CA PHE A 280 2.64 -13.51 -22.59
C PHE A 280 4.04 -13.19 -22.03
N LEU A 281 4.99 -12.98 -22.94
CA LEU A 281 6.36 -12.62 -22.66
C LEU A 281 6.61 -11.11 -22.80
N ALA A 282 5.59 -10.26 -22.69
CA ALA A 282 5.78 -8.81 -22.84
C ALA A 282 6.82 -8.32 -21.82
N LEU A 283 7.88 -7.67 -22.32
CA LEU A 283 8.94 -7.08 -21.50
C LEU A 283 8.91 -5.57 -21.71
N PRO A 284 8.81 -4.76 -20.66
CA PRO A 284 8.72 -3.32 -20.80
C PRO A 284 10.13 -2.73 -20.98
N ALA A 285 10.26 -1.65 -21.74
CA ALA A 285 11.56 -1.04 -22.06
C ALA A 285 12.37 -0.69 -20.80
N PHE A 286 11.73 -0.33 -19.68
CA PHE A 286 12.45 -0.02 -18.42
C PHE A 286 13.25 -1.22 -17.89
N MET A 287 12.80 -2.46 -18.08
CA MET A 287 13.54 -3.65 -17.63
C MET A 287 14.81 -3.84 -18.44
N VAL A 288 14.76 -3.57 -19.73
CA VAL A 288 15.94 -3.55 -20.61
C VAL A 288 16.90 -2.42 -20.21
N LEU A 289 16.38 -1.23 -19.86
CA LEU A 289 17.19 -0.13 -19.34
C LEU A 289 17.85 -0.46 -17.99
N LEU A 290 17.15 -1.16 -17.08
CA LEU A 290 17.73 -1.66 -15.83
C LEU A 290 18.85 -2.68 -16.09
N ALA A 291 18.68 -3.55 -17.09
CA ALA A 291 19.73 -4.45 -17.52
C ALA A 291 20.95 -3.69 -18.08
N ALA A 292 20.72 -2.71 -18.97
CA ALA A 292 21.77 -1.87 -19.54
C ALA A 292 22.59 -1.16 -18.44
N GLN A 293 21.90 -0.58 -17.44
CA GLN A 293 22.56 0.03 -16.29
C GLN A 293 23.42 -0.98 -15.50
N ALA A 294 22.95 -2.20 -15.32
CA ALA A 294 23.71 -3.22 -14.61
C ALA A 294 25.01 -3.58 -15.35
N TYR A 295 24.95 -3.73 -16.68
CA TYR A 295 26.15 -3.97 -17.52
C TYR A 295 27.13 -2.80 -17.48
N ALA A 296 26.66 -1.55 -17.55
CA ALA A 296 27.50 -0.37 -17.46
C ALA A 296 28.28 -0.30 -16.13
N ARG A 297 27.68 -0.79 -15.04
CA ARG A 297 28.34 -0.81 -13.71
C ARG A 297 29.45 -1.84 -13.57
N CYS A 298 29.56 -2.80 -14.49
CA CYS A 298 30.72 -3.69 -14.54
C CYS A 298 32.01 -2.93 -14.93
N ARG A 299 31.92 -1.69 -15.42
CA ARG A 299 33.04 -0.77 -15.74
C ARG A 299 34.08 -1.35 -16.72
N SER A 300 33.71 -2.35 -17.52
CA SER A 300 34.53 -2.84 -18.63
C SER A 300 34.14 -2.15 -19.95
N ARG A 301 35.06 -2.07 -20.91
CA ARG A 301 34.76 -1.56 -22.27
C ARG A 301 33.59 -2.32 -22.89
N LEU A 302 33.58 -3.65 -22.73
CA LEU A 302 32.47 -4.50 -23.16
C LEU A 302 31.16 -4.14 -22.47
N GLY A 303 31.15 -3.91 -21.15
CA GLY A 303 29.94 -3.54 -20.41
C GLY A 303 29.33 -2.21 -20.86
N ILE A 304 30.17 -1.24 -21.25
CA ILE A 304 29.71 0.04 -21.83
C ILE A 304 29.08 -0.18 -23.21
N LEU A 305 29.73 -0.94 -24.09
CA LEU A 305 29.20 -1.26 -25.42
C LEU A 305 27.88 -2.05 -25.33
N VAL A 306 27.82 -3.05 -24.46
CA VAL A 306 26.60 -3.85 -24.18
C VAL A 306 25.50 -2.96 -23.62
N SER A 307 25.82 -2.00 -22.75
CA SER A 307 24.84 -1.03 -22.24
C SER A 307 24.30 -0.13 -23.35
N ALA A 308 25.14 0.34 -24.28
CA ALA A 308 24.71 1.16 -25.41
C ALA A 308 23.76 0.38 -26.33
N ALA A 309 24.09 -0.89 -26.61
CA ALA A 309 23.20 -1.80 -27.34
C ALA A 309 21.87 -2.03 -26.60
N GLY A 310 21.88 -2.14 -25.27
CA GLY A 310 20.66 -2.25 -24.46
C GLY A 310 19.75 -1.02 -24.53
N ILE A 311 20.30 0.19 -24.63
CA ILE A 311 19.51 1.41 -24.81
C ILE A 311 18.83 1.40 -26.19
N ALA A 312 19.57 1.05 -27.25
CA ALA A 312 19.00 0.90 -28.59
C ALA A 312 17.92 -0.19 -28.63
N LEU A 313 18.13 -1.30 -27.92
CA LEU A 313 17.17 -2.39 -27.80
C LEU A 313 15.88 -1.95 -27.09
N ALA A 314 15.98 -1.14 -26.03
CA ALA A 314 14.82 -0.58 -25.33
C ALA A 314 13.96 0.32 -26.26
N VAL A 315 14.61 1.13 -27.10
CA VAL A 315 13.93 1.94 -28.13
C VAL A 315 13.30 1.06 -29.20
N GLY A 316 14.04 0.04 -29.67
CA GLY A 316 13.54 -0.92 -30.65
C GLY A 316 12.34 -1.72 -30.14
N LEU A 317 12.33 -2.10 -28.85
CA LEU A 317 11.23 -2.80 -28.21
C LEU A 317 9.95 -1.96 -28.17
N ALA A 318 10.08 -0.65 -27.88
CA ALA A 318 8.93 0.24 -27.83
C ALA A 318 8.27 0.47 -29.20
N ALA A 319 9.03 0.36 -30.29
CA ALA A 319 8.51 0.47 -31.65
C ALA A 319 7.47 -0.61 -32.00
N TYR A 320 7.37 -1.69 -31.22
CA TYR A 320 6.36 -2.75 -31.40
C TYR A 320 5.10 -2.56 -30.56
N SER A 321 5.00 -1.51 -29.75
CA SER A 321 3.78 -1.19 -29.00
C SER A 321 2.81 -0.33 -29.82
N GLU A 322 1.52 -0.33 -29.45
CA GLU A 322 0.50 0.55 -30.07
C GLU A 322 0.82 2.05 -29.92
N ALA A 323 1.55 2.43 -28.86
CA ALA A 323 1.97 3.80 -28.60
C ALA A 323 3.43 3.87 -28.16
N PRO A 324 4.40 3.82 -29.10
CA PRO A 324 5.83 3.74 -28.80
C PRO A 324 6.34 4.86 -27.89
N TRP A 325 5.87 6.09 -28.11
CA TRP A 325 6.24 7.23 -27.27
C TRP A 325 5.73 7.10 -25.84
N LEU A 326 4.48 6.66 -25.64
CA LEU A 326 3.93 6.43 -24.29
C LEU A 326 4.66 5.28 -23.59
N HIS A 327 4.99 4.20 -24.32
CA HIS A 327 5.80 3.10 -23.78
C HIS A 327 7.17 3.57 -23.29
N LEU A 328 7.87 4.39 -24.09
CA LEU A 328 9.17 4.93 -23.71
C LEU A 328 9.09 5.91 -22.55
N LEU A 329 8.16 6.87 -22.59
CA LEU A 329 8.04 7.89 -21.54
C LEU A 329 7.67 7.26 -20.20
N SER A 330 6.70 6.34 -20.19
CA SER A 330 6.34 5.57 -18.99
C SER A 330 7.52 4.72 -18.50
N SER A 331 8.24 4.05 -19.41
CA SER A 331 9.42 3.26 -19.08
C SER A 331 10.58 4.09 -18.52
N LEU A 332 10.83 5.29 -19.06
CA LEU A 332 11.84 6.21 -18.55
C LEU A 332 11.49 6.73 -17.16
N ALA A 333 10.21 7.03 -16.90
CA ALA A 333 9.73 7.43 -15.58
C ALA A 333 9.91 6.30 -14.55
N VAL A 334 9.50 5.07 -14.90
CA VAL A 334 9.67 3.89 -14.03
C VAL A 334 11.15 3.56 -13.82
N PHE A 335 11.97 3.60 -14.86
CA PHE A 335 13.41 3.42 -14.76
C PHE A 335 14.04 4.46 -13.82
N GLY A 336 13.72 5.74 -14.03
CA GLY A 336 14.18 6.86 -13.21
C GLY A 336 13.83 6.68 -11.73
N PHE A 337 12.61 6.23 -11.43
CA PHE A 337 12.18 5.87 -10.07
C PHE A 337 13.01 4.69 -9.51
N ALA A 338 13.05 3.57 -10.25
CA ALA A 338 13.66 2.32 -9.80
C ALA A 338 15.15 2.45 -9.47
N VAL A 339 15.90 3.23 -10.24
CA VAL A 339 17.35 3.41 -10.02
C VAL A 339 17.66 4.40 -8.88
N ASN A 340 16.70 5.26 -8.53
CA ASN A 340 16.84 6.32 -7.52
C ASN A 340 16.12 6.03 -6.19
N LEU A 341 15.58 4.83 -5.96
CA LEU A 341 14.83 4.47 -4.75
C LEU A 341 15.50 4.90 -3.44
N ARG A 342 16.83 4.69 -3.31
CA ARG A 342 17.58 5.08 -2.11
C ARG A 342 17.65 6.59 -1.93
N CYS A 343 17.82 7.33 -3.04
CA CYS A 343 17.86 8.78 -3.04
C CYS A 343 16.48 9.36 -2.72
N ILE A 344 15.42 8.80 -3.31
CA ILE A 344 14.02 9.15 -3.04
C ILE A 344 13.70 8.92 -1.56
N TRP A 345 14.02 7.75 -1.02
CA TRP A 345 13.85 7.44 0.41
C TRP A 345 14.60 8.44 1.29
N ALA A 346 15.88 8.70 1.00
CA ALA A 346 16.68 9.63 1.77
C ALA A 346 16.16 11.09 1.67
N ALA A 347 15.59 11.49 0.53
CA ALA A 347 14.97 12.79 0.36
C ALA A 347 13.66 12.89 1.16
N LEU A 348 12.77 11.89 1.07
CA LEU A 348 11.54 11.83 1.85
C LEU A 348 11.80 11.83 3.36
N ARG A 349 12.77 11.03 3.82
CA ARG A 349 13.20 10.99 5.23
C ARG A 349 13.74 12.34 5.70
N ARG A 350 14.62 12.97 4.92
CA ARG A 350 15.16 14.31 5.22
C ARG A 350 14.08 15.38 5.23
N ALA A 351 13.14 15.34 4.29
CA ALA A 351 11.99 16.24 4.27
C ALA A 351 11.10 16.04 5.50
N ALA A 352 10.84 14.79 5.90
CA ALA A 352 10.09 14.48 7.12
C ALA A 352 10.81 14.99 8.38
N GLU A 353 12.13 14.82 8.49
CA GLU A 353 12.94 15.38 9.59
C GLU A 353 12.92 16.92 9.59
N TRP A 354 12.98 17.55 8.41
CA TRP A 354 12.87 18.99 8.27
C TRP A 354 11.49 19.50 8.72
N VAL A 355 10.40 18.88 8.26
CA VAL A 355 9.03 19.21 8.72
C VAL A 355 8.87 18.97 10.22
N ALA A 356 9.43 17.88 10.75
CA ALA A 356 9.39 17.58 12.19
C ALA A 356 10.04 18.67 13.06
N ASN A 357 10.98 19.43 12.51
CA ASN A 357 11.70 20.50 13.19
C ASN A 357 11.33 21.91 12.69
N SER A 358 10.27 22.05 11.89
CA SER A 358 9.85 23.33 11.31
C SER A 358 8.88 24.12 12.19
N TRP A 359 8.63 23.66 13.43
CA TRP A 359 7.65 24.25 14.33
C TRP A 359 7.85 25.77 14.46
N LYS A 360 6.80 26.55 14.20
CA LYS A 360 6.82 28.01 14.27
C LYS A 360 5.46 28.54 14.74
N GLU A 361 5.49 29.56 15.59
CA GLU A 361 4.31 30.32 16.01
C GLU A 361 4.42 31.79 15.65
N TRP A 362 3.26 32.41 15.50
CA TRP A 362 3.08 33.86 15.42
C TRP A 362 2.01 34.25 16.43
N VAL A 363 2.28 35.26 17.25
CA VAL A 363 1.36 35.73 18.29
C VAL A 363 0.90 37.14 17.95
N PHE A 364 -0.41 37.31 17.80
CA PHE A 364 -1.08 38.58 17.49
C PHE A 364 -2.06 38.89 18.62
N GLY A 365 -1.60 39.66 19.62
CA GLY A 365 -2.40 39.96 20.81
C GLY A 365 -2.80 38.68 21.56
N PRO A 366 -4.11 38.36 21.72
CA PRO A 366 -4.57 37.14 22.38
C PRO A 366 -4.53 35.89 21.50
N VAL A 367 -4.33 36.04 20.19
CA VAL A 367 -4.38 34.96 19.19
C VAL A 367 -2.98 34.46 18.90
N ARG A 368 -2.81 33.14 18.80
CA ARG A 368 -1.59 32.50 18.30
C ARG A 368 -1.92 31.61 17.11
N VAL A 369 -1.11 31.74 16.06
CA VAL A 369 -1.15 30.91 14.86
C VAL A 369 0.06 29.99 14.86
N ILE A 370 -0.15 28.70 14.60
CA ILE A 370 0.92 27.69 14.54
C ILE A 370 1.00 27.14 13.12
N ASN A 371 2.21 27.03 12.58
CA ASN A 371 2.44 26.67 11.18
C ASN A 371 1.82 25.33 10.76
N HIS A 372 1.68 24.37 11.67
CA HIS A 372 1.06 23.08 11.34
C HIS A 372 -0.42 23.20 10.92
N GLY A 373 -1.09 24.30 11.25
CA GLY A 373 -2.45 24.60 10.82
C GLY A 373 -2.59 24.66 9.30
N PHE A 374 -1.58 25.19 8.61
CA PHE A 374 -1.59 25.34 7.16
C PHE A 374 -1.68 24.00 6.44
N TYR A 375 -1.02 22.95 6.95
CA TYR A 375 -1.10 21.62 6.34
C TYR A 375 -2.52 21.05 6.37
N VAL A 376 -3.19 21.09 7.52
CA VAL A 376 -4.54 20.54 7.64
C VAL A 376 -5.59 21.40 6.93
N GLY A 377 -5.43 22.73 6.93
CA GLY A 377 -6.26 23.64 6.14
C GLY A 377 -6.13 23.38 4.64
N ALA A 378 -4.89 23.27 4.14
CA ALA A 378 -4.62 22.97 2.73
C ALA A 378 -5.13 21.57 2.34
N GLY A 379 -4.93 20.57 3.21
CA GLY A 379 -5.46 19.22 3.00
C GLY A 379 -6.97 19.22 2.88
N ALA A 380 -7.69 19.92 3.77
CA ALA A 380 -9.14 20.01 3.74
C ALA A 380 -9.66 20.79 2.52
N LEU A 381 -8.96 21.87 2.13
CA LEU A 381 -9.27 22.64 0.92
C LEU A 381 -9.10 21.80 -0.34
N ILE A 382 -7.91 21.23 -0.56
CA ILE A 382 -7.61 20.41 -1.75
C ILE A 382 -8.54 19.19 -1.77
N GLY A 383 -8.77 18.56 -0.62
CA GLY A 383 -9.71 17.45 -0.52
C GLY A 383 -11.12 17.85 -0.95
N THR A 384 -11.63 18.98 -0.48
CA THR A 384 -12.96 19.46 -0.87
C THR A 384 -13.05 19.78 -2.36
N LEU A 385 -11.98 20.33 -2.97
CA LEU A 385 -11.93 20.53 -4.42
C LEU A 385 -12.01 19.21 -5.19
N ILE A 386 -11.28 18.18 -4.75
CA ILE A 386 -11.33 16.85 -5.39
C ILE A 386 -12.71 16.21 -5.19
N ILE A 387 -13.29 16.27 -3.99
CA ILE A 387 -14.64 15.75 -3.72
C ILE A 387 -15.65 16.46 -4.62
N GLY A 388 -15.57 17.79 -4.76
CA GLY A 388 -16.43 18.55 -5.67
C GLY A 388 -16.25 18.16 -7.13
N GLY A 389 -15.02 17.88 -7.57
CA GLY A 389 -14.74 17.37 -8.92
C GLY A 389 -15.30 15.96 -9.17
N LEU A 390 -15.42 15.13 -8.14
CA LEU A 390 -16.00 13.78 -8.23
C LEU A 390 -17.53 13.79 -8.12
N ALA A 391 -18.06 14.43 -7.09
CA ALA A 391 -19.50 14.43 -6.76
C ALA A 391 -20.29 15.47 -7.56
N GLY A 392 -19.64 16.54 -8.04
CA GLY A 392 -20.26 17.67 -8.72
C GLY A 392 -20.69 18.80 -7.80
N GLU A 393 -20.92 19.98 -8.39
CA GLU A 393 -21.27 21.21 -7.68
C GLU A 393 -22.52 21.08 -6.79
N ALA A 394 -23.50 20.27 -7.20
CA ALA A 394 -24.72 20.03 -6.43
C ALA A 394 -24.45 19.53 -5.00
N TYR A 395 -23.35 18.82 -4.77
CA TYR A 395 -22.98 18.28 -3.45
C TYR A 395 -22.03 19.18 -2.65
N ALA A 396 -21.61 20.34 -3.17
CA ALA A 396 -20.60 21.18 -2.53
C ALA A 396 -20.93 21.52 -1.07
N TRP A 397 -22.17 21.95 -0.80
CA TRP A 397 -22.61 22.29 0.56
C TRP A 397 -22.89 21.07 1.44
N ALA A 398 -23.28 19.93 0.86
CA ALA A 398 -23.39 18.66 1.58
C ALA A 398 -22.03 18.22 2.14
N VAL A 399 -20.95 18.45 1.39
CA VAL A 399 -19.57 18.17 1.80
C VAL A 399 -19.14 19.07 2.96
N VAL A 400 -19.49 20.37 2.91
CA VAL A 400 -19.28 21.30 4.02
C VAL A 400 -20.00 20.83 5.28
N LEU A 401 -21.30 20.53 5.16
CA LEU A 401 -22.12 20.04 6.27
C LEU A 401 -21.52 18.78 6.88
N PHE A 402 -21.14 17.81 6.04
CA PHE A 402 -20.56 16.55 6.48
C PHE A 402 -19.23 16.75 7.22
N ALA A 403 -18.31 17.54 6.64
CA ALA A 403 -17.02 17.82 7.26
C ALA A 403 -17.15 18.59 8.58
N PHE A 404 -18.03 19.59 8.62
CA PHE A 404 -18.25 20.42 9.80
C PHE A 404 -18.78 19.61 10.98
N VAL A 405 -19.82 18.80 10.75
CA VAL A 405 -20.39 17.92 11.78
C VAL A 405 -19.35 16.91 12.26
N SER A 406 -18.63 16.27 11.34
CA SER A 406 -17.58 15.31 11.70
C SER A 406 -16.46 15.92 12.57
N ILE A 407 -16.00 17.13 12.24
CA ILE A 407 -14.96 17.83 13.00
C ILE A 407 -15.47 18.24 14.39
N ILE A 408 -16.71 18.70 14.51
CA ILE A 408 -17.33 19.04 15.80
C ILE A 408 -17.38 17.80 16.70
N PHE A 409 -17.87 16.68 16.21
CA PHE A 409 -17.94 15.44 17.00
C PHE A 409 -16.54 14.92 17.38
N SER A 410 -15.56 15.07 16.49
CA SER A 410 -14.16 14.77 16.81
C SER A 410 -13.63 15.64 17.97
N ALA A 411 -13.97 16.93 17.98
CA ALA A 411 -13.59 17.85 19.04
C ALA A 411 -14.33 17.56 20.37
N LEU A 412 -15.64 17.32 20.31
CA LEU A 412 -16.47 17.01 21.49
C LEU A 412 -16.03 15.72 22.15
N TRP A 413 -15.79 14.66 21.37
CA TRP A 413 -15.31 13.38 21.90
C TRP A 413 -14.00 13.54 22.64
N ALA A 414 -13.03 14.22 22.04
CA ALA A 414 -11.73 14.41 22.66
C ALA A 414 -11.79 15.23 23.96
N GLN A 415 -12.72 16.19 24.07
CA GLN A 415 -12.94 16.91 25.33
C GLN A 415 -13.61 16.07 26.40
N LEU A 416 -14.71 15.40 26.02
CA LEU A 416 -15.60 14.75 26.97
C LEU A 416 -15.04 13.42 27.47
N ILE A 417 -14.26 12.73 26.63
CA ILE A 417 -13.80 11.36 26.88
C ILE A 417 -12.28 11.28 27.04
N GLU A 418 -11.52 11.93 26.17
CA GLU A 418 -10.04 11.84 26.16
C GLU A 418 -9.35 12.98 26.93
N GLY A 419 -10.12 13.81 27.64
CA GLY A 419 -9.72 15.12 28.16
C GLY A 419 -8.30 15.19 28.75
N SER A 420 -7.61 16.30 28.45
CA SER A 420 -6.26 16.59 28.93
C SER A 420 -6.21 17.90 29.71
N GLU A 421 -5.46 17.93 30.81
CA GLU A 421 -5.23 19.17 31.55
C GLU A 421 -4.40 20.19 30.75
N LYS A 422 -3.47 19.70 29.92
CA LYS A 422 -2.54 20.52 29.12
C LYS A 422 -3.11 20.90 27.76
N LEU A 423 -3.79 19.98 27.08
CA LEU A 423 -4.38 20.22 25.75
C LEU A 423 -5.86 20.56 25.88
N LYS A 424 -6.21 21.83 25.74
CA LYS A 424 -7.60 22.30 25.84
C LYS A 424 -8.37 22.20 24.52
N ARG A 425 -7.77 21.79 23.40
CA ARG A 425 -8.44 21.53 22.10
C ARG A 425 -7.86 20.28 21.38
N PRO A 426 -8.03 19.04 21.90
CA PRO A 426 -7.70 17.83 21.17
C PRO A 426 -8.81 17.44 20.19
N TYR A 427 -8.48 16.59 19.21
CA TYR A 427 -9.42 16.02 18.24
C TYR A 427 -9.28 14.49 18.26
N GLY A 428 -10.38 13.81 18.51
CA GLY A 428 -10.43 12.37 18.78
C GLY A 428 -10.83 11.61 17.53
N TYR A 429 -10.14 10.50 17.26
CA TYR A 429 -10.45 9.64 16.12
C TYR A 429 -11.83 8.99 16.24
N TYR A 430 -12.19 8.46 17.42
CA TYR A 430 -13.49 7.85 17.65
C TYR A 430 -14.64 8.85 17.54
N GLY A 431 -14.40 10.10 17.93
CA GLY A 431 -15.35 11.18 17.72
C GLY A 431 -15.64 11.44 16.24
N ALA A 432 -14.65 11.32 15.37
CA ALA A 432 -14.88 11.42 13.93
C ALA A 432 -15.74 10.25 13.40
N LEU A 433 -15.57 9.02 13.92
CA LEU A 433 -16.41 7.88 13.54
C LEU A 433 -17.88 8.08 13.94
N VAL A 434 -18.13 8.56 15.15
CA VAL A 434 -19.49 8.96 15.58
C VAL A 434 -19.99 10.13 14.73
N GLY A 435 -19.09 11.07 14.43
CA GLY A 435 -19.35 12.20 13.56
C GLY A 435 -19.85 11.78 12.17
N ILE A 436 -19.30 10.72 11.57
CA ILE A 436 -19.75 10.18 10.28
C ILE A 436 -21.24 9.81 10.34
N LEU A 437 -21.69 9.13 11.41
CA LEU A 437 -23.11 8.77 11.57
C LEU A 437 -24.01 10.01 11.60
N PHE A 438 -23.68 11.00 12.43
CA PHE A 438 -24.47 12.24 12.53
C PHE A 438 -24.37 13.10 11.26
N SER A 439 -23.22 13.09 10.59
CA SER A 439 -23.02 13.78 9.32
C SER A 439 -23.88 13.15 8.22
N SER A 440 -23.95 11.82 8.17
CA SER A 440 -24.85 11.09 7.27
C SER A 440 -26.31 11.43 7.52
N LEU A 441 -26.75 11.51 8.79
CA LEU A 441 -28.11 11.93 9.12
C LEU A 441 -28.39 13.38 8.71
N ALA A 442 -27.45 14.29 8.94
CA ALA A 442 -27.59 15.70 8.56
C ALA A 442 -27.64 15.89 7.03
N VAL A 443 -26.78 15.20 6.29
CA VAL A 443 -26.78 15.19 4.81
C VAL A 443 -28.09 14.62 4.26
N ARG A 444 -28.59 13.52 4.84
CA ARG A 444 -29.89 12.94 4.49
C ARG A 444 -31.03 13.93 4.74
N ALA A 445 -31.04 14.58 5.91
CA ALA A 445 -32.06 15.56 6.28
C ALA A 445 -32.04 16.80 5.37
N ALA A 446 -30.87 17.14 4.83
CA ALA A 446 -30.71 18.20 3.84
C ALA A 446 -31.09 17.77 2.40
N GLY A 447 -31.61 16.55 2.20
CA GLY A 447 -32.13 16.07 0.92
C GLY A 447 -31.09 15.49 -0.04
N TYR A 448 -29.85 15.26 0.42
CA TYR A 448 -28.78 14.72 -0.40
C TYR A 448 -28.66 13.19 -0.30
N ASP A 449 -28.14 12.57 -1.36
CA ASP A 449 -27.69 11.18 -1.29
C ASP A 449 -26.41 11.07 -0.45
N VAL A 450 -26.55 10.42 0.71
CA VAL A 450 -25.47 10.19 1.65
C VAL A 450 -24.36 9.32 1.06
N TRP A 451 -24.70 8.36 0.20
CA TRP A 451 -23.70 7.44 -0.35
C TRP A 451 -22.78 8.13 -1.36
N VAL A 452 -23.26 9.13 -2.10
CA VAL A 452 -22.41 9.96 -2.96
C VAL A 452 -21.34 10.65 -2.12
N VAL A 453 -21.76 11.28 -1.01
CA VAL A 453 -20.85 11.97 -0.10
C VAL A 453 -19.87 10.99 0.53
N ILE A 454 -20.34 9.89 1.14
CA ILE A 454 -19.47 8.86 1.74
C ILE A 454 -18.48 8.29 0.71
N GLY A 455 -18.95 7.97 -0.49
CA GLY A 455 -18.11 7.43 -1.57
C GLY A 455 -17.00 8.40 -1.96
N ALA A 456 -17.34 9.67 -2.22
CA ALA A 456 -16.36 10.68 -2.58
C ALA A 456 -15.37 10.97 -1.42
N PHE A 457 -15.85 11.04 -0.18
CA PHE A 457 -15.01 11.14 1.01
C PHE A 457 -14.06 9.94 1.15
N SER A 458 -14.51 8.72 0.84
CA SER A 458 -13.68 7.50 0.92
C SER A 458 -12.52 7.54 -0.07
N VAL A 459 -12.73 8.13 -1.25
CA VAL A 459 -11.68 8.34 -2.25
C VAL A 459 -10.68 9.40 -1.79
N VAL A 460 -11.17 10.47 -1.17
CA VAL A 460 -10.37 11.66 -0.89
C VAL A 460 -9.72 11.65 0.50
N MET A 461 -10.28 10.93 1.46
CA MET A 461 -9.77 10.90 2.83
C MET A 461 -8.35 10.37 3.00
N PRO A 462 -7.86 9.36 2.24
CA PRO A 462 -6.46 8.96 2.32
C PRO A 462 -5.50 10.14 2.05
N TRP A 463 -5.80 10.99 1.06
CA TRP A 463 -5.02 12.17 0.72
C TRP A 463 -5.03 13.20 1.85
N VAL A 464 -6.22 13.54 2.34
CA VAL A 464 -6.43 14.51 3.42
C VAL A 464 -5.73 14.05 4.70
N GLN A 465 -5.87 12.77 5.05
CA GLN A 465 -5.22 12.17 6.21
C GLN A 465 -3.70 12.12 6.04
N GLY A 466 -3.21 11.82 4.84
CA GLY A 466 -1.80 11.85 4.48
C GLY A 466 -1.20 13.24 4.71
N VAL A 467 -1.81 14.29 4.16
CA VAL A 467 -1.40 15.68 4.41
C VAL A 467 -1.50 16.03 5.90
N GLY A 468 -2.54 15.54 6.60
CA GLY A 468 -2.69 15.69 8.05
C GLY A 468 -1.55 15.08 8.88
N ARG A 469 -0.81 14.09 8.35
CA ARG A 469 0.39 13.56 9.01
C ARG A 469 1.56 14.55 9.03
N LEU A 470 1.58 15.56 8.17
CA LEU A 470 2.56 16.66 8.23
C LEU A 470 2.39 17.49 9.50
N ARG A 471 1.13 17.74 9.91
CA ARG A 471 0.85 18.32 11.24
C ARG A 471 1.37 17.43 12.37
N CYS A 472 1.21 16.11 12.24
CA CYS A 472 1.69 15.16 13.24
C CYS A 472 3.22 15.18 13.34
N LEU A 473 3.93 15.31 12.21
CA LEU A 473 5.38 15.52 12.17
C LEU A 473 5.75 16.79 12.94
N VAL A 474 5.17 17.96 12.63
CA VAL A 474 5.50 19.22 13.33
C VAL A 474 5.23 19.14 14.84
N ASN A 475 4.11 18.52 15.24
CA ASN A 475 3.73 18.39 16.65
C ASN A 475 4.51 17.30 17.39
N GLY A 476 5.17 16.38 16.68
CA GLY A 476 5.80 15.21 17.28
C GLY A 476 4.82 14.19 17.87
N CYS A 477 3.56 14.18 17.43
CA CYS A 477 2.64 13.10 17.75
C CYS A 477 2.68 12.00 16.68
N CYS A 478 2.16 10.83 17.02
CA CYS A 478 2.24 9.60 16.22
C CYS A 478 3.67 9.18 15.86
N HIS A 479 4.66 9.49 16.71
CA HIS A 479 6.06 9.18 16.44
C HIS A 479 6.36 7.69 16.61
N GLY A 480 7.42 7.23 15.93
CA GLY A 480 7.89 5.86 16.00
C GLY A 480 8.69 5.53 17.25
N ALA A 481 8.94 4.25 17.46
CA ALA A 481 9.88 3.74 18.43
C ALA A 481 11.33 4.05 18.00
N PRO A 482 12.30 4.04 18.95
CA PRO A 482 13.71 4.15 18.62
C PRO A 482 14.15 3.09 17.61
N VAL A 483 15.02 3.48 16.69
CA VAL A 483 15.64 2.61 15.68
C VAL A 483 17.13 2.88 15.62
N GLU A 484 17.95 1.84 15.56
CA GLU A 484 19.42 1.98 15.57
C GLU A 484 19.96 2.67 14.31
N SER A 485 19.32 2.41 13.16
CA SER A 485 19.81 2.87 11.87
C SER A 485 19.38 4.30 11.52
N GLU A 486 20.35 5.20 11.40
CA GLU A 486 20.18 6.57 10.88
C GLU A 486 19.62 6.62 9.44
N LYS A 487 19.80 5.54 8.67
CA LYS A 487 19.27 5.44 7.30
C LYS A 487 17.75 5.26 7.27
N ILE A 488 17.16 4.89 8.41
CA ILE A 488 15.72 4.67 8.59
C ILE A 488 15.09 5.80 9.38
N GLY A 489 15.71 6.20 10.50
CA GLY A 489 15.12 7.11 11.49
C GLY A 489 15.11 8.60 11.11
N ILE A 490 14.22 9.35 11.77
CA ILE A 490 14.22 10.83 11.84
C ILE A 490 14.42 11.28 13.28
N ARG A 491 14.92 12.51 13.47
CA ARG A 491 15.19 13.08 14.79
C ARG A 491 14.38 14.35 15.07
N TYR A 492 14.08 14.56 16.34
CA TYR A 492 13.36 15.74 16.83
C TYR A 492 14.25 16.54 17.78
N PHE A 493 14.25 17.86 17.60
CA PHE A 493 15.03 18.81 18.40
C PHE A 493 14.19 19.94 18.99
N HIS A 494 13.08 20.28 18.35
CA HIS A 494 12.26 21.42 18.76
C HIS A 494 11.61 21.19 20.14
N PRO A 495 11.77 22.08 21.14
CA PRO A 495 11.27 21.87 22.51
C PRO A 495 9.76 21.65 22.62
N ARG A 496 8.97 22.26 21.72
CA ARG A 496 7.50 22.11 21.69
C ARG A 496 7.00 20.86 20.97
N SER A 497 7.89 20.09 20.34
CA SER A 497 7.52 18.76 19.85
C SER A 497 7.20 17.88 21.05
N ARG A 498 6.12 17.08 20.98
CA ARG A 498 5.77 16.11 22.02
C ARG A 498 6.86 15.06 22.21
N VAL A 499 7.66 14.76 21.18
CA VAL A 499 8.83 13.88 21.30
C VAL A 499 9.84 14.44 22.32
N CYS A 500 10.06 15.75 22.31
CA CYS A 500 10.98 16.43 23.21
C CYS A 500 10.34 16.70 24.58
N GLY A 501 9.11 17.20 24.60
CA GLY A 501 8.45 17.69 25.82
C GLY A 501 7.62 16.68 26.61
N ILE A 502 7.31 15.51 26.03
CA ILE A 502 6.51 14.46 26.68
C ILE A 502 7.26 13.13 26.68
N SER A 503 7.78 12.70 25.53
CA SER A 503 8.40 11.37 25.39
C SER A 503 9.87 11.31 25.79
N ASN A 504 10.53 12.46 26.02
CA ASN A 504 11.96 12.57 26.38
C ASN A 504 12.90 11.86 25.37
N MET A 505 12.56 11.85 24.08
CA MET A 505 13.32 11.17 23.01
C MET A 505 14.06 12.16 22.08
N LYS A 506 14.39 13.35 22.60
CA LYS A 506 15.10 14.38 21.83
C LYS A 506 16.41 13.83 21.23
N GLY A 507 16.64 14.05 19.94
CA GLY A 507 17.86 13.66 19.23
C GLY A 507 18.00 12.17 18.91
N GLN A 508 17.10 11.29 19.40
CA GLN A 508 17.13 9.86 19.09
C GLN A 508 16.60 9.60 17.67
N ASN A 509 17.13 8.58 17.00
CA ASN A 509 16.61 8.10 15.73
C ASN A 509 15.30 7.36 15.98
N LEU A 510 14.19 7.90 15.48
CA LEU A 510 12.86 7.29 15.61
C LEU A 510 12.36 6.83 14.25
N HIS A 511 11.63 5.71 14.21
CA HIS A 511 10.89 5.33 13.00
C HIS A 511 9.99 6.50 12.54
N PRO A 512 10.06 6.95 11.29
CA PRO A 512 9.16 7.98 10.77
C PRO A 512 7.79 7.38 10.43
N THR A 513 7.08 6.86 11.44
CA THR A 513 5.75 6.24 11.30
C THR A 513 4.74 7.14 10.61
N GLN A 514 4.84 8.46 10.80
CA GLN A 514 4.02 9.43 10.08
C GLN A 514 4.33 9.44 8.58
N LEU A 515 5.60 9.31 8.17
CA LEU A 515 5.98 9.17 6.76
C LEU A 515 5.51 7.83 6.19
N TYR A 516 5.61 6.74 6.96
CA TYR A 516 5.07 5.44 6.55
C TYR A 516 3.57 5.54 6.25
N ALA A 517 2.83 6.22 7.13
CA ALA A 517 1.40 6.48 6.95
C ALA A 517 1.12 7.36 5.73
N ILE A 518 1.92 8.42 5.47
CA ILE A 518 1.77 9.26 4.26
C ILE A 518 1.89 8.40 3.00
N ILE A 519 2.94 7.60 2.90
CA ILE A 519 3.20 6.76 1.72
C ILE A 519 2.06 5.77 1.51
N TRP A 520 1.62 5.08 2.58
CA TRP A 520 0.53 4.12 2.51
C TRP A 520 -0.82 4.76 2.14
N LEU A 521 -1.15 5.91 2.74
CA LEU A 521 -2.41 6.60 2.48
C LEU A 521 -2.47 7.16 1.06
N PHE A 522 -1.38 7.71 0.52
CA PHE A 522 -1.34 8.13 -0.88
C PHE A 522 -1.54 6.94 -1.82
N PHE A 523 -0.88 5.81 -1.54
CA PHE A 523 -1.07 4.58 -2.31
C PHE A 523 -2.54 4.12 -2.30
N ILE A 524 -3.21 4.16 -1.14
CA ILE A 524 -4.66 3.86 -1.04
C ILE A 524 -5.49 4.87 -1.82
N GLY A 525 -5.19 6.17 -1.71
CA GLY A 525 -5.96 7.22 -2.37
C GLY A 525 -6.05 7.00 -3.87
N PHE A 526 -4.94 6.62 -4.51
CA PHE A 526 -4.91 6.25 -5.91
C PHE A 526 -5.71 4.97 -6.21
N ILE A 527 -5.62 3.93 -5.37
CA ILE A 527 -6.46 2.71 -5.53
C ILE A 527 -7.95 3.09 -5.48
N GLN A 528 -8.34 3.98 -4.57
CA GLN A 528 -9.73 4.42 -4.48
C GLN A 528 -10.17 5.23 -5.71
N LEU A 529 -9.27 5.99 -6.32
CA LEU A 529 -9.55 6.63 -7.61
C LEU A 529 -9.81 5.60 -8.71
N VAL A 530 -9.08 4.48 -8.74
CA VAL A 530 -9.35 3.37 -9.68
C VAL A 530 -10.75 2.81 -9.44
N PHE A 531 -11.10 2.49 -8.20
CA PHE A 531 -12.43 1.97 -7.87
C PHE A 531 -13.54 2.95 -8.26
N TRP A 532 -13.31 4.25 -8.08
CA TRP A 532 -14.23 5.28 -8.54
C TRP A 532 -14.39 5.28 -10.06
N GLN A 533 -13.28 5.24 -10.80
CA GLN A 533 -13.26 5.27 -12.28
C GLN A 533 -13.88 4.01 -12.89
N TRP A 534 -13.68 2.85 -12.27
CA TRP A 534 -14.25 1.57 -12.69
C TRP A 534 -15.75 1.43 -12.38
N GLY A 535 -16.40 2.48 -11.87
CA GLY A 535 -17.85 2.44 -11.69
C GLY A 535 -18.31 1.65 -10.45
N LEU A 536 -17.40 1.23 -9.55
CA LEU A 536 -17.78 0.44 -8.37
C LEU A 536 -18.73 1.22 -7.44
N SER A 537 -19.56 0.49 -6.68
CA SER A 537 -20.55 1.08 -5.78
C SER A 537 -19.88 1.88 -4.65
N PHE A 538 -20.57 2.91 -4.13
CA PHE A 538 -20.01 3.75 -3.06
C PHE A 538 -19.82 3.00 -1.74
N SER A 539 -20.68 2.02 -1.45
CA SER A 539 -20.52 1.13 -0.29
C SER A 539 -19.27 0.27 -0.41
N PHE A 540 -18.97 -0.24 -1.61
CA PHE A 540 -17.75 -0.98 -1.89
C PHE A 540 -16.50 -0.11 -1.72
N ILE A 541 -16.48 1.08 -2.30
CA ILE A 541 -15.38 2.05 -2.16
C ILE A 541 -15.12 2.37 -0.68
N PHE A 542 -16.19 2.63 0.08
CA PHE A 542 -16.08 2.87 1.52
C PHE A 542 -15.58 1.64 2.28
N GLY A 543 -16.09 0.45 1.98
CA GLY A 543 -15.65 -0.80 2.60
C GLY A 543 -14.17 -1.08 2.34
N MET A 544 -13.71 -0.89 1.11
CA MET A 544 -12.30 -1.01 0.74
C MET A 544 -11.43 0.06 1.40
N TYR A 545 -11.97 1.28 1.62
CA TYR A 545 -11.26 2.32 2.36
C TYR A 545 -11.00 1.86 3.80
N LEU A 546 -12.00 1.30 4.48
CA LEU A 546 -11.86 0.77 5.84
C LEU A 546 -10.91 -0.42 5.93
N ILE A 547 -10.95 -1.34 4.95
CA ILE A 547 -10.05 -2.49 4.87
C ILE A 547 -8.60 -2.02 4.70
N LEU A 548 -8.31 -1.27 3.63
CA LEU A 548 -6.94 -0.93 3.28
C LEU A 548 -6.28 -0.01 4.31
N THR A 549 -7.03 0.99 4.82
CA THR A 549 -6.52 1.86 5.89
C THR A 549 -6.36 1.10 7.21
N GLY A 550 -7.27 0.17 7.54
CA GLY A 550 -7.16 -0.71 8.69
C GLY A 550 -5.89 -1.56 8.65
N LEU A 551 -5.61 -2.21 7.52
CA LEU A 551 -4.40 -3.01 7.31
C LEU A 551 -3.12 -2.19 7.54
N GLY A 552 -3.02 -1.00 6.94
CA GLY A 552 -1.88 -0.12 7.17
C GLY A 552 -1.77 0.36 8.60
N ARG A 553 -2.91 0.68 9.24
CA ARG A 553 -2.95 1.12 10.63
C ARG A 553 -2.47 0.04 11.59
N PHE A 554 -2.81 -1.22 11.32
CA PHE A 554 -2.35 -2.36 12.10
C PHE A 554 -0.82 -2.46 12.12
N VAL A 555 -0.18 -2.24 10.96
CA VAL A 555 1.28 -2.22 10.82
C VAL A 555 1.90 -0.97 11.43
N GLU A 556 1.38 0.22 11.09
CA GLU A 556 1.87 1.51 11.60
C GLU A 556 1.95 1.50 13.14
N GLU A 557 0.90 1.02 13.80
CA GLU A 557 0.79 1.01 15.25
C GLU A 557 1.85 0.13 15.93
N ALA A 558 2.34 -0.92 15.27
CA ALA A 558 3.39 -1.80 15.78
C ALA A 558 4.73 -1.07 15.94
N TYR A 559 5.01 -0.11 15.05
CA TYR A 559 6.25 0.67 15.03
C TYR A 559 6.16 1.98 15.82
N ARG A 560 5.01 2.31 16.43
CA ARG A 560 4.86 3.55 17.22
C ARG A 560 5.59 3.47 18.56
N GLY A 561 6.17 4.60 18.99
CA GLY A 561 6.91 4.75 20.24
C GLY A 561 6.11 5.41 21.37
N GLU A 562 4.82 5.66 21.18
CA GLU A 562 3.97 6.27 22.20
C GLU A 562 3.59 5.27 23.30
N VAL A 563 3.94 5.60 24.54
CA VAL A 563 3.71 4.75 25.73
C VAL A 563 2.24 4.75 26.16
N GLN A 564 1.42 5.68 25.65
CA GLN A 564 0.06 5.93 26.14
C GLN A 564 -0.99 4.93 25.62
N THR A 565 -0.69 4.13 24.60
CA THR A 565 -1.67 3.20 24.02
C THR A 565 -1.77 1.92 24.87
N PRO A 566 -2.95 1.58 25.44
CA PRO A 566 -3.10 0.34 26.19
C PRO A 566 -2.87 -0.90 25.32
N VAL A 567 -2.15 -1.88 25.86
CA VAL A 567 -2.00 -3.21 25.26
C VAL A 567 -3.01 -4.16 25.90
N ARG A 568 -3.84 -4.81 25.08
CA ARG A 568 -4.83 -5.81 25.52
C ARG A 568 -4.67 -7.08 24.70
N TYR A 569 -4.52 -8.21 25.37
CA TYR A 569 -4.35 -9.54 24.73
C TYR A 569 -3.24 -9.58 23.67
N GLY A 570 -2.10 -8.92 23.94
CA GLY A 570 -0.92 -8.91 23.06
C GLY A 570 -0.95 -7.87 21.94
N LEU A 571 -2.07 -7.19 21.70
CA LEU A 571 -2.20 -6.13 20.69
C LEU A 571 -2.47 -4.78 21.32
N ARG A 572 -1.99 -3.72 20.68
CA ARG A 572 -2.30 -2.33 21.06
C ARG A 572 -3.77 -2.03 20.75
N LEU A 573 -4.41 -1.14 21.50
CA LEU A 573 -5.82 -0.76 21.30
C LEU A 573 -6.14 -0.41 19.83
N TYR A 574 -5.27 0.35 19.17
CA TYR A 574 -5.50 0.75 17.77
C TYR A 574 -5.30 -0.37 16.74
N GLN A 575 -4.62 -1.47 17.11
CA GLN A 575 -4.59 -2.68 16.28
C GLN A 575 -5.93 -3.43 16.35
N TRP A 576 -6.58 -3.45 17.51
CA TRP A 576 -7.94 -3.97 17.64
C TRP A 576 -8.95 -3.16 16.82
N THR A 577 -8.84 -1.83 16.82
CA THR A 577 -9.71 -1.01 16.00
C THR A 577 -9.44 -1.13 14.52
N ALA A 578 -8.19 -1.37 14.13
CA ALA A 578 -7.83 -1.72 12.75
C ALA A 578 -8.50 -3.02 12.31
N ILE A 579 -8.49 -4.07 13.16
CA ILE A 579 -9.21 -5.33 12.88
C ILE A 579 -10.72 -5.07 12.74
N ALA A 580 -11.32 -4.31 13.67
CA ALA A 580 -12.73 -3.95 13.58
C ALA A 580 -13.07 -3.17 12.30
N SER A 581 -12.20 -2.25 11.88
CA SER A 581 -12.32 -1.51 10.61
C SER A 581 -12.31 -2.45 9.41
N VAL A 582 -11.41 -3.43 9.38
CA VAL A 582 -11.35 -4.44 8.30
C VAL A 582 -12.64 -5.24 8.24
N LEU A 583 -13.13 -5.74 9.38
CA LEU A 583 -14.38 -6.51 9.44
C LEU A 583 -15.60 -5.67 9.02
N ALA A 584 -15.68 -4.42 9.49
CA ALA A 584 -16.72 -3.49 9.06
C ALA A 584 -16.64 -3.24 7.55
N GLY A 585 -15.43 -3.06 7.03
CA GLY A 585 -15.22 -2.87 5.59
C GLY A 585 -15.68 -4.06 4.77
N MET A 586 -15.41 -5.30 5.21
CA MET A 586 -15.95 -6.52 4.55
C MET A 586 -17.47 -6.48 4.49
N VAL A 587 -18.14 -6.10 5.59
CA VAL A 587 -19.61 -5.95 5.61
C VAL A 587 -20.08 -4.89 4.60
N PHE A 588 -19.46 -3.70 4.59
CA PHE A 588 -19.85 -2.62 3.67
C PHE A 588 -19.63 -2.98 2.20
N THR A 589 -18.61 -3.77 1.87
CA THR A 589 -18.40 -4.24 0.48
C THR A 589 -19.50 -5.16 -0.04
N VAL A 590 -20.28 -5.80 0.84
CA VAL A 590 -21.39 -6.69 0.47
C VAL A 590 -22.70 -5.91 0.25
N ILE A 591 -22.82 -4.69 0.78
CA ILE A 591 -24.08 -3.94 0.71
C ILE A 591 -24.30 -3.42 -0.72
N PRO A 592 -25.36 -3.84 -1.42
CA PRO A 592 -25.66 -3.34 -2.75
C PRO A 592 -26.23 -1.93 -2.64
N VAL A 593 -25.49 -0.95 -3.16
CA VAL A 593 -25.93 0.44 -3.24
C VAL A 593 -25.91 0.84 -4.70
N ALA A 594 -27.07 1.24 -5.22
CA ALA A 594 -27.18 1.77 -6.58
C ALA A 594 -26.33 3.04 -6.71
N ARG A 595 -25.50 3.10 -7.74
CA ARG A 595 -24.69 4.29 -8.02
C ARG A 595 -25.50 5.25 -8.89
N PRO A 596 -25.91 6.43 -8.38
CA PRO A 596 -26.56 7.44 -9.20
C PRO A 596 -25.63 7.90 -10.32
N ILE A 597 -26.22 8.23 -11.47
CA ILE A 597 -25.51 8.89 -12.56
C ILE A 597 -25.19 10.31 -12.10
N LEU A 598 -23.90 10.61 -11.97
CA LEU A 598 -23.42 11.94 -11.63
C LEU A 598 -23.05 12.67 -12.92
N ALA A 599 -23.43 13.95 -13.00
CA ALA A 599 -22.96 14.88 -14.03
C ALA A 599 -22.07 15.92 -13.34
N PRO A 600 -20.81 15.59 -12.98
CA PRO A 600 -19.98 16.47 -12.21
C PRO A 600 -19.62 17.71 -13.03
N ALA A 601 -20.24 18.84 -12.70
CA ALA A 601 -19.84 20.16 -13.15
C ALA A 601 -18.95 20.80 -12.09
N PHE A 602 -17.80 21.33 -12.50
CA PHE A 602 -16.98 22.14 -11.62
C PHE A 602 -17.48 23.59 -11.65
N GLY A 603 -17.76 24.16 -10.48
CA GLY A 603 -18.29 25.51 -10.35
C GLY A 603 -17.83 26.22 -9.09
N TRP A 604 -18.18 27.50 -8.97
CA TRP A 604 -17.70 28.37 -7.89
C TRP A 604 -18.16 27.93 -6.51
N ASN A 605 -19.31 27.24 -6.37
CA ASN A 605 -19.73 26.74 -5.06
C ASN A 605 -18.75 25.70 -4.50
N ILE A 606 -18.07 24.92 -5.34
CA ILE A 606 -17.03 23.99 -4.90
C ILE A 606 -15.83 24.76 -4.33
N VAL A 607 -15.41 25.82 -5.02
CA VAL A 607 -14.30 26.67 -4.58
C VAL A 607 -14.64 27.33 -3.25
N TRP A 608 -15.85 27.89 -3.10
CA TRP A 608 -16.31 28.49 -1.85
C TRP A 608 -16.40 27.47 -0.71
N ALA A 609 -16.99 26.29 -0.97
CA ALA A 609 -17.04 25.20 -0.01
C ALA A 609 -15.63 24.79 0.47
N ALA A 610 -14.68 24.67 -0.46
CA ALA A 610 -13.30 24.33 -0.16
C ALA A 610 -12.58 25.42 0.67
N LEU A 611 -12.82 26.70 0.35
CA LEU A 611 -12.28 27.81 1.13
C LEU A 611 -12.86 27.84 2.55
N VAL A 612 -14.18 27.64 2.70
CA VAL A 612 -14.85 27.61 4.01
C VAL A 612 -14.30 26.47 4.88
N ILE A 613 -14.24 25.25 4.35
CA ILE A 613 -13.76 24.09 5.11
C ILE A 613 -12.25 24.16 5.35
N GLY A 614 -11.47 24.64 4.38
CA GLY A 614 -10.04 24.88 4.52
C GLY A 614 -9.74 25.89 5.64
N ALA A 615 -10.41 27.04 5.62
CA ALA A 615 -10.27 28.08 6.64
C ALA A 615 -10.75 27.61 8.02
N PHE A 616 -11.90 26.92 8.07
CA PHE A 616 -12.42 26.35 9.31
C PHE A 616 -11.43 25.35 9.92
N THR A 617 -10.92 24.39 9.12
CA THR A 617 -9.98 23.37 9.59
C THR A 617 -8.65 24.00 10.01
N PHE A 618 -8.15 24.98 9.25
CA PHE A 618 -6.98 25.78 9.61
C PHE A 618 -7.16 26.46 10.97
N PHE A 619 -8.27 27.14 11.19
CA PHE A 619 -8.53 27.83 12.46
C PHE A 619 -8.70 26.82 13.61
N ALA A 620 -9.51 25.79 13.39
CA ALA A 620 -9.84 24.76 14.36
C ALA A 620 -8.59 24.04 14.88
N MET A 621 -7.62 23.78 14.01
CA MET A 621 -6.43 22.98 14.34
C MET A 621 -5.13 23.79 14.37
N GLY A 622 -5.10 25.03 13.91
CA GLY A 622 -3.88 25.84 13.77
C GLY A 622 -3.87 27.14 14.55
N VAL A 623 -5.01 27.57 15.09
CA VAL A 623 -5.15 28.84 15.81
C VAL A 623 -5.65 28.58 17.22
N ASP A 624 -4.95 29.15 18.21
CA ASP A 624 -5.30 29.03 19.62
C ASP A 624 -5.09 30.34 20.39
N PHE A 625 -5.44 30.32 21.68
CA PHE A 625 -5.48 31.46 22.58
C PHE A 625 -4.65 31.14 23.83
N PRO A 626 -3.32 31.33 23.79
CA PRO A 626 -2.40 30.81 24.81
C PRO A 626 -2.64 31.41 26.21
N ARG A 627 -3.24 32.61 26.28
CA ARG A 627 -3.55 33.31 27.54
C ARG A 627 -4.90 32.90 28.15
N SER A 628 -5.68 32.04 27.47
CA SER A 628 -7.01 31.63 27.92
C SER A 628 -7.01 30.23 28.52
N ASN A 629 -7.73 30.05 29.63
CA ASN A 629 -7.97 28.76 30.28
C ASN A 629 -9.34 28.12 29.94
N VAL A 630 -10.11 28.76 29.06
CA VAL A 630 -11.43 28.28 28.65
C VAL A 630 -11.29 26.97 27.85
N ARG A 631 -12.32 26.10 27.89
CA ARG A 631 -12.36 24.90 27.03
C ARG A 631 -12.23 25.30 25.56
N PHE A 632 -11.54 24.46 24.78
CA PHE A 632 -11.19 24.73 23.38
C PHE A 632 -10.26 25.93 23.17
N SER A 633 -9.56 26.47 24.18
CA SER A 633 -8.69 27.64 23.96
C SER A 633 -7.27 27.32 23.49
N ARG A 634 -6.67 26.20 23.89
CA ARG A 634 -5.22 25.90 23.71
C ARG A 634 -4.96 24.61 22.92
N LEU A 635 -4.05 24.69 21.94
CA LEU A 635 -3.59 23.58 21.10
C LEU A 635 -2.27 22.96 21.58
N VAL A 636 -1.46 23.71 22.33
CA VAL A 636 -0.14 23.32 22.84
C VAL A 636 0.00 23.75 24.30
#